data_AF-A0A316F493-F1
#
_entry.id   AF-A0A316F493-F1
#
_cell.length_a   1.000
_cell.length_b   1.000
_cell.length_c   1.000
_cell.angle_alpha   90.00
_cell.angle_beta   90.00
_cell.angle_gamma   90.00
#
_symmetry.space_group_name_H-M   'P 1'
#
loop_
_entity.id
_entity.type
_entity.pdbx_description
1 polymer ?
#
loop_
_entity_poly.entity_id
_entity_poly.type
_entity_poly.pdbx_seq_one_letter_code
_entity_poly.pdbx_strand_id
1 'polypeptide(L)'
;MPRPTVVVTRPAGQSRQLTEALHTHGLDVLGFPLLAIGPTEDDAPLRAALAHLSDYALVVFVSPNAIAYALDALAQVQNAAVAQWPAEVPVAVVGPSSVAALAERGIAAPTHTVVAPAGAEGGNGNGDDNGNGDGNGNGHGSGTDEPARFDSEALWSRLDRLPSIGGYAGKRVLIIRGNGGRDWLAERLRDAGATVEAVEAYRRTLPEPSAMQWQAVRDGLRPDAPPQAWLLTSSEAVRNLDALARLHLSPQELARLLQVQCITPHARIAAQAESLGFAHVLPAAPGDAGLLAACRQWADAHAGPALAGTAAQAPAPPTPPTLPTPPQPVAAPPSAPSPAAAASAPSAQSTGGTARRAHAASGDAPQHEPTFTSTKVDRVTTDNQTTHSVPAAAPPPTAGTVPPHVPPHVSPHPAAAPGRRFNPWWPVAILLLIVMAAGFWWLQRRVEHLTEELARRQQSNDTLVQETRVLSRNAQDAVKELQAKLGALDDRVGETRDKQAALEQVYQDLMRNRDDWEIAEIQQLLTNAGQQLQLTGNVQVALAALQSADARLARSDKPEYNLLRRAIARDIARMKAVPDTDLTGAAIKLDESINQIDSLPLISSERMIDRRTGDGASAPAAPASAPEAAAPASSRNYAVRLWDYVLDELSQVIRIRKVDDANALLLSGDQGWFLRENVKLRLLNARLALLSRNEPVFRNDLAAAQAMITRYFDTRSRRVQGVLTLLRQAQANAVTVTLPTMGESLGALRALKKE
;
A
#
# COMPACT_ATOMS: atom_id res chain seq x y z
N MET A 1 -18.73 13.35 -20.15
CA MET A 1 -18.83 13.33 -18.67
C MET A 1 -17.41 13.25 -18.11
N PRO A 2 -17.14 13.71 -16.87
CA PRO A 2 -15.85 13.46 -16.24
C PRO A 2 -15.67 11.95 -16.01
N ARG A 3 -14.42 11.47 -15.98
CA ARG A 3 -14.11 10.03 -15.97
C ARG A 3 -14.21 9.47 -14.55
N PRO A 4 -14.63 8.19 -14.36
CA PRO A 4 -14.56 7.54 -13.06
C PRO A 4 -13.10 7.42 -12.59
N THR A 5 -12.87 7.72 -11.30
CA THR A 5 -11.53 7.70 -10.68
C THR A 5 -11.36 6.53 -9.71
N VAL A 6 -10.33 5.71 -9.91
CA VAL A 6 -9.97 4.63 -8.98
C VAL A 6 -8.81 5.07 -8.10
N VAL A 7 -9.01 5.07 -6.78
CA VAL A 7 -7.98 5.32 -5.78
C VAL A 7 -7.28 4.01 -5.45
N VAL A 8 -6.00 3.90 -5.85
CA VAL A 8 -5.21 2.66 -5.71
C VAL A 8 -4.33 2.76 -4.47
N THR A 9 -4.57 1.89 -3.49
CA THR A 9 -3.90 1.98 -2.17
C THR A 9 -2.76 0.99 -1.93
N ARG A 10 -2.38 0.23 -2.96
CA ARG A 10 -1.23 -0.69 -2.92
C ARG A 10 0.09 0.08 -2.79
N PRO A 11 1.17 -0.56 -2.28
CA PRO A 11 2.51 0.01 -2.33
C PRO A 11 2.89 0.40 -3.76
N ALA A 12 3.47 1.59 -3.95
CA ALA A 12 3.68 2.18 -5.29
C ALA A 12 4.51 1.30 -6.26
N GLY A 13 5.47 0.53 -5.74
CA GLY A 13 6.23 -0.43 -6.56
C GLY A 13 5.43 -1.65 -7.04
N GLN A 14 4.29 -1.93 -6.41
CA GLN A 14 3.42 -3.08 -6.68
C GLN A 14 2.11 -2.70 -7.40
N SER A 15 1.85 -1.40 -7.62
CA SER A 15 0.62 -0.93 -8.28
C SER A 15 0.76 -0.65 -9.78
N ARG A 16 1.99 -0.70 -10.34
CA ARG A 16 2.29 -0.20 -11.70
C ARG A 16 1.44 -0.84 -12.80
N GLN A 17 1.54 -2.16 -13.00
CA GLN A 17 0.80 -2.87 -14.06
C GLN A 17 -0.73 -2.65 -13.95
N LEU A 18 -1.27 -2.69 -12.72
CA LEU A 18 -2.69 -2.44 -12.50
C LEU A 18 -3.08 -0.99 -12.82
N THR A 19 -2.23 0.00 -12.50
CA THR A 19 -2.43 1.42 -12.84
C THR A 19 -2.41 1.63 -14.35
N GLU A 20 -1.44 1.04 -15.05
CA GLU A 20 -1.32 1.07 -16.51
C GLU A 20 -2.53 0.42 -17.19
N ALA A 21 -3.02 -0.70 -16.67
CA ALA A 21 -4.21 -1.38 -17.19
C ALA A 21 -5.51 -0.59 -16.94
N LEU A 22 -5.68 0.02 -15.76
CA LEU A 22 -6.81 0.90 -15.45
C LEU A 22 -6.85 2.11 -16.42
N HIS A 23 -5.70 2.76 -16.65
CA HIS A 23 -5.58 3.85 -17.62
C HIS A 23 -5.83 3.40 -19.07
N THR A 24 -5.37 2.19 -19.45
CA THR A 24 -5.63 1.61 -20.79
C THR A 24 -7.12 1.38 -21.02
N HIS A 25 -7.86 1.02 -19.96
CA HIS A 25 -9.33 0.95 -19.98
C HIS A 25 -10.04 2.29 -19.77
N GLY A 26 -9.30 3.40 -19.81
CA GLY A 26 -9.85 4.76 -19.84
C GLY A 26 -10.34 5.30 -18.51
N LEU A 27 -9.89 4.71 -17.39
CA LEU A 27 -10.14 5.17 -16.04
C LEU A 27 -9.04 6.14 -15.59
N ASP A 28 -9.41 7.13 -14.79
CA ASP A 28 -8.43 7.97 -14.10
C ASP A 28 -8.01 7.27 -12.80
N VAL A 29 -6.74 7.42 -12.39
CA VAL A 29 -6.17 6.69 -11.26
C VAL A 29 -5.49 7.65 -10.30
N LEU A 30 -5.91 7.62 -9.03
CA LEU A 30 -5.26 8.34 -7.94
C LEU A 30 -4.37 7.40 -7.14
N GLY A 31 -3.05 7.57 -7.23
CA GLY A 31 -2.09 6.85 -6.40
C GLY A 31 -2.15 7.34 -4.94
N PHE A 32 -2.70 6.52 -4.05
CA PHE A 32 -2.81 6.82 -2.62
C PHE A 32 -2.31 5.64 -1.77
N PRO A 33 -1.00 5.30 -1.81
CA PRO A 33 -0.49 4.12 -1.11
C PRO A 33 -0.76 4.20 0.40
N LEU A 34 -1.36 3.15 0.96
CA LEU A 34 -1.64 3.05 2.40
C LEU A 34 -0.69 2.08 3.13
N LEU A 35 0.22 1.46 2.38
CA LEU A 35 1.40 0.77 2.90
C LEU A 35 2.59 1.07 1.99
N ALA A 36 3.76 1.24 2.58
CA ALA A 36 5.05 1.20 1.92
C ALA A 36 5.79 -0.07 2.35
N ILE A 37 6.52 -0.66 1.40
CA ILE A 37 7.41 -1.80 1.63
C ILE A 37 8.83 -1.33 1.36
N GLY A 38 9.70 -1.42 2.35
CA GLY A 38 11.11 -1.02 2.23
C GLY A 38 12.04 -1.98 2.98
N PRO A 39 13.37 -1.81 2.86
CA PRO A 39 14.34 -2.56 3.66
C PRO A 39 14.15 -2.30 5.16
N THR A 40 14.67 -3.20 6.00
CA THR A 40 14.84 -2.96 7.43
C THR A 40 15.91 -1.87 7.69
N GLU A 41 15.96 -1.34 8.91
CA GLU A 41 17.00 -0.37 9.31
C GLU A 41 18.35 -1.05 9.58
N ASP A 42 18.31 -2.33 9.98
CA ASP A 42 19.44 -3.24 10.05
C ASP A 42 19.06 -4.55 9.34
N ASP A 43 19.96 -5.04 8.48
CA ASP A 43 19.82 -6.31 7.76
C ASP A 43 20.88 -7.35 8.19
N ALA A 44 21.76 -7.00 9.13
CA ALA A 44 22.79 -7.89 9.64
C ALA A 44 22.23 -9.18 10.27
N PRO A 45 21.09 -9.18 11.00
CA PRO A 45 20.46 -10.43 11.47
C PRO A 45 20.02 -11.34 10.31
N LEU A 46 19.53 -10.76 9.20
CA LEU A 46 19.14 -11.51 8.01
C LEU A 46 20.36 -12.10 7.31
N ARG A 47 21.40 -11.29 7.09
CA ARG A 47 22.65 -11.75 6.47
C ARG A 47 23.39 -12.78 7.33
N ALA A 48 23.34 -12.66 8.66
CA ALA A 48 23.89 -13.66 9.59
C ALA A 48 23.12 -14.99 9.51
N ALA A 49 21.78 -14.96 9.53
CA ALA A 49 20.99 -16.18 9.38
C ALA A 49 21.19 -16.84 8.00
N LEU A 50 21.25 -16.05 6.92
CA LEU A 50 21.50 -16.54 5.56
C LEU A 50 22.93 -17.07 5.34
N ALA A 51 23.93 -16.59 6.07
CA ALA A 51 25.28 -17.14 6.05
C ALA A 51 25.36 -18.55 6.65
N HIS A 52 24.41 -18.91 7.51
CA HIS A 52 24.30 -20.20 8.19
C HIS A 52 23.08 -21.00 7.72
N LEU A 53 22.67 -20.82 6.45
CA LEU A 53 21.42 -21.37 5.92
C LEU A 53 21.31 -22.91 6.02
N SER A 54 22.43 -23.62 5.91
CA SER A 54 22.53 -25.08 6.05
C SER A 54 22.35 -25.60 7.49
N ASP A 55 22.40 -24.74 8.51
CA ASP A 55 22.14 -25.13 9.91
C ASP A 55 20.64 -25.31 10.19
N TYR A 56 19.77 -24.85 9.29
CA TYR A 56 18.31 -24.86 9.46
C TYR A 56 17.68 -26.07 8.80
N ALA A 57 16.80 -26.75 9.53
CA ALA A 57 16.04 -27.87 9.01
C ALA A 57 14.77 -27.46 8.24
N LEU A 58 14.42 -26.17 8.30
CA LEU A 58 13.30 -25.55 7.60
C LEU A 58 13.50 -24.03 7.59
N VAL A 59 13.19 -23.39 6.47
CA VAL A 59 13.04 -21.93 6.37
C VAL A 59 11.62 -21.58 5.94
N VAL A 60 10.98 -20.68 6.67
CA VAL A 60 9.58 -20.28 6.43
C VAL A 60 9.54 -18.84 5.91
N PHE A 61 8.93 -18.62 4.74
CA PHE A 61 8.60 -17.29 4.24
C PHE A 61 7.10 -16.99 4.41
N VAL A 62 6.79 -15.90 5.11
CA VAL A 62 5.39 -15.51 5.34
C VAL A 62 4.79 -14.63 4.24
N SER A 63 5.57 -14.20 3.24
CA SER A 63 5.10 -13.40 2.11
C SER A 63 6.06 -13.42 0.90
N PRO A 64 5.61 -13.02 -0.31
CA PRO A 64 6.49 -12.85 -1.48
C PRO A 64 7.57 -11.78 -1.26
N ASN A 65 7.28 -10.74 -0.47
CA ASN A 65 8.25 -9.72 -0.09
C ASN A 65 9.39 -10.32 0.76
N ALA A 66 9.08 -11.25 1.68
CA ALA A 66 10.09 -11.93 2.48
C ALA A 66 11.05 -12.74 1.60
N ILE A 67 10.53 -13.40 0.55
CA ILE A 67 11.33 -14.13 -0.44
C ILE A 67 12.24 -13.18 -1.22
N ALA A 68 11.69 -12.09 -1.78
CA ALA A 68 12.45 -11.15 -2.59
C ALA A 68 13.65 -10.55 -1.81
N TYR A 69 13.39 -9.94 -0.65
CA TYR A 69 14.44 -9.32 0.17
C TYR A 69 15.47 -10.33 0.69
N ALA A 70 15.05 -11.56 1.04
CA ALA A 70 15.98 -12.58 1.49
C ALA A 70 16.85 -13.17 0.39
N LEU A 71 16.32 -13.36 -0.83
CA LEU A 71 17.13 -13.82 -1.95
C LEU A 71 18.10 -12.73 -2.43
N ASP A 72 17.66 -11.48 -2.44
CA ASP A 72 18.54 -10.36 -2.80
C ASP A 72 19.62 -10.10 -1.71
N ALA A 73 19.36 -10.45 -0.45
CA ALA A 73 20.37 -10.52 0.62
C ALA A 73 21.27 -11.77 0.54
N LEU A 74 20.72 -12.94 0.18
CA LEU A 74 21.49 -14.18 0.02
C LEU A 74 22.49 -14.07 -1.13
N ALA A 75 22.11 -13.41 -2.23
CA ALA A 75 23.01 -13.09 -3.33
C ALA A 75 24.24 -12.28 -2.86
N GLN A 76 24.03 -11.30 -1.97
CA GLN A 76 25.12 -10.51 -1.37
C GLN A 76 26.01 -11.35 -0.43
N VAL A 77 25.41 -12.19 0.42
CA VAL A 77 26.14 -13.10 1.33
C VAL A 77 26.99 -14.11 0.55
N GLN A 78 26.48 -14.60 -0.58
CA GLN A 78 27.19 -15.52 -1.49
C GLN A 78 28.15 -14.80 -2.45
N ASN A 79 28.16 -13.46 -2.47
CA ASN A 79 28.88 -12.63 -3.44
C ASN A 79 28.63 -13.04 -4.90
N ALA A 80 27.36 -13.32 -5.23
CA ALA A 80 26.90 -13.86 -6.51
C ALA A 80 25.84 -12.97 -7.15
N ALA A 81 25.78 -12.94 -8.49
CA ALA A 81 24.79 -12.15 -9.23
C ALA A 81 23.35 -12.71 -9.13
N VAL A 82 23.20 -13.98 -8.74
CA VAL A 82 21.92 -14.66 -8.49
C VAL A 82 22.13 -15.55 -7.27
N ALA A 83 21.20 -15.50 -6.31
CA ALA A 83 21.23 -16.34 -5.13
C ALA A 83 21.02 -17.82 -5.49
N GLN A 84 21.81 -18.70 -4.88
CA GLN A 84 21.70 -20.15 -5.01
C GLN A 84 21.15 -20.72 -3.70
N TRP A 85 19.95 -21.27 -3.73
CA TRP A 85 19.37 -21.92 -2.56
C TRP A 85 19.97 -23.33 -2.38
N PRO A 86 20.34 -23.77 -1.15
CA PRO A 86 20.79 -25.13 -0.92
C PRO A 86 19.64 -26.14 -1.12
N ALA A 87 19.82 -27.12 -1.98
CA ALA A 87 18.78 -28.11 -2.30
C ALA A 87 18.37 -28.97 -1.09
N GLU A 88 19.25 -29.11 -0.10
CA GLU A 88 19.01 -29.85 1.15
C GLU A 88 18.13 -29.09 2.15
N VAL A 89 17.96 -27.77 2.03
CA VAL A 89 17.26 -26.92 3.00
C VAL A 89 15.81 -26.69 2.57
N PRO A 90 14.81 -27.31 3.25
CA PRO A 90 13.41 -27.19 2.87
C PRO A 90 12.87 -25.78 3.07
N VAL A 91 11.97 -25.36 2.19
CA VAL A 91 11.32 -24.04 2.22
C VAL A 91 9.82 -24.20 2.41
N ALA A 92 9.24 -23.46 3.35
CA ALA A 92 7.80 -23.42 3.61
C ALA A 92 7.23 -22.04 3.31
N VAL A 93 6.05 -22.00 2.68
CA VAL A 93 5.36 -20.76 2.30
C VAL A 93 3.87 -20.78 2.62
N VAL A 94 3.30 -19.62 2.91
CA VAL A 94 1.92 -19.50 3.45
C VAL A 94 0.83 -19.52 2.37
N GLY A 95 1.15 -19.29 1.08
CA GLY A 95 0.14 -19.25 0.02
C GLY A 95 0.70 -19.14 -1.41
N PRO A 96 -0.18 -19.26 -2.44
CA PRO A 96 0.21 -19.50 -3.83
C PRO A 96 1.14 -18.44 -4.43
N SER A 97 0.92 -17.14 -4.15
CA SER A 97 1.80 -16.06 -4.64
C SER A 97 3.23 -16.16 -4.12
N SER A 98 3.45 -16.85 -2.98
CA SER A 98 4.79 -17.12 -2.46
C SER A 98 5.41 -18.38 -3.09
N VAL A 99 4.60 -19.36 -3.53
CA VAL A 99 5.06 -20.50 -4.34
C VAL A 99 5.54 -19.98 -5.71
N ALA A 100 4.76 -19.11 -6.36
CA ALA A 100 5.14 -18.49 -7.63
C ALA A 100 6.45 -17.68 -7.52
N ALA A 101 6.60 -16.84 -6.49
CA ALA A 101 7.81 -16.04 -6.28
C ALA A 101 9.07 -16.88 -5.99
N LEU A 102 8.93 -18.10 -5.44
CA LEU A 102 10.04 -19.06 -5.34
C LEU A 102 10.34 -19.72 -6.69
N ALA A 103 9.32 -20.13 -7.43
CA ALA A 103 9.46 -20.77 -8.74
C ALA A 103 10.09 -19.83 -9.79
N GLU A 104 9.74 -18.54 -9.80
CA GLU A 104 10.38 -17.48 -10.61
C GLU A 104 11.90 -17.36 -10.35
N ARG A 105 12.36 -17.75 -9.15
CA ARG A 105 13.76 -17.75 -8.73
C ARG A 105 14.39 -19.16 -8.77
N GLY A 106 13.72 -20.14 -9.37
CA GLY A 106 14.22 -21.51 -9.57
C GLY A 106 14.06 -22.45 -8.36
N ILE A 107 13.43 -22.00 -7.27
CA ILE A 107 13.25 -22.76 -6.03
C ILE A 107 11.88 -23.47 -6.12
N ALA A 108 11.85 -24.63 -6.78
CA ALA A 108 10.64 -25.42 -6.98
C ALA A 108 10.93 -26.93 -6.93
N ALA A 109 9.88 -27.75 -6.78
CA ALA A 109 9.98 -29.18 -6.96
C ALA A 109 10.28 -29.54 -8.44
N PRO A 110 11.07 -30.60 -8.73
CA PRO A 110 11.65 -31.55 -7.79
C PRO A 110 13.05 -31.17 -7.29
N THR A 111 13.64 -30.04 -7.70
CA THR A 111 15.02 -29.67 -7.33
C THR A 111 15.13 -29.18 -5.87
N HIS A 112 14.05 -28.62 -5.33
CA HIS A 112 13.96 -28.14 -3.96
C HIS A 112 12.71 -28.68 -3.27
N THR A 113 12.79 -28.92 -1.96
CA THR A 113 11.61 -29.25 -1.14
C THR A 113 10.87 -27.98 -0.77
N VAL A 114 9.80 -27.66 -1.51
CA VAL A 114 8.87 -26.56 -1.19
C VAL A 114 7.60 -27.12 -0.57
N VAL A 115 7.13 -26.51 0.53
CA VAL A 115 5.92 -26.91 1.27
C VAL A 115 4.94 -25.74 1.35
N ALA A 116 3.69 -25.95 0.94
CA ALA A 116 2.63 -24.97 1.08
C ALA A 116 1.31 -25.62 1.56
N PRO A 117 0.29 -24.84 1.97
CA PRO A 117 -1.06 -25.37 2.21
C PRO A 117 -1.63 -26.05 0.96
N ALA A 118 -2.53 -27.02 1.17
CA ALA A 118 -3.21 -27.70 0.07
C ALA A 118 -3.90 -26.70 -0.87
N GLY A 119 -3.75 -26.90 -2.19
CA GLY A 119 -4.24 -25.99 -3.23
C GLY A 119 -3.32 -24.81 -3.57
N ALA A 120 -2.33 -24.47 -2.74
CA ALA A 120 -1.39 -23.38 -3.05
C ALA A 120 -0.38 -23.75 -4.15
N GLU A 121 -0.13 -25.05 -4.34
CA GLU A 121 0.90 -25.60 -5.25
C GLU A 121 0.45 -25.63 -6.74
N GLY A 122 -0.86 -25.45 -7.02
CA GLY A 122 -1.43 -25.52 -8.38
C GLY A 122 -1.67 -24.18 -9.08
N GLY A 123 -1.25 -23.05 -8.48
CA GLY A 123 -1.64 -21.70 -8.87
C GLY A 123 -0.92 -21.10 -10.09
N ASN A 124 -0.90 -21.80 -11.24
CA ASN A 124 -0.49 -21.18 -12.51
C ASN A 124 -1.60 -20.27 -13.07
N GLY A 125 -1.19 -19.22 -13.81
CA GLY A 125 -2.11 -18.31 -14.51
C GLY A 125 -2.73 -18.91 -15.77
N ASN A 126 -3.70 -18.18 -16.34
CA ASN A 126 -4.59 -18.56 -17.46
C ASN A 126 -5.49 -19.78 -17.18
N GLY A 127 -6.65 -19.49 -16.58
CA GLY A 127 -7.83 -20.34 -16.65
C GLY A 127 -8.70 -19.97 -17.86
N ASP A 128 -8.23 -20.26 -19.07
CA ASP A 128 -9.08 -20.30 -20.26
C ASP A 128 -9.89 -21.62 -20.24
N ASP A 129 -11.01 -21.66 -19.50
CA ASP A 129 -11.94 -22.80 -19.54
C ASP A 129 -13.36 -22.34 -19.88
N ASN A 130 -13.89 -22.89 -20.97
CA ASN A 130 -15.19 -22.57 -21.55
C ASN A 130 -16.10 -23.81 -21.45
N GLY A 131 -16.21 -24.35 -20.23
CA GLY A 131 -16.85 -25.62 -19.93
C GLY A 131 -18.36 -25.54 -19.68
N ASN A 132 -19.17 -25.51 -20.74
CA ASN A 132 -20.62 -25.73 -20.62
C ASN A 132 -20.92 -27.24 -20.44
N GLY A 133 -21.45 -27.64 -19.27
CA GLY A 133 -21.74 -29.05 -18.98
C GLY A 133 -22.85 -29.27 -17.95
N ASP A 134 -24.02 -29.70 -18.43
CA ASP A 134 -25.09 -30.25 -17.60
C ASP A 134 -24.76 -31.67 -17.09
N GLY A 135 -25.25 -32.05 -15.90
CA GLY A 135 -25.36 -33.49 -15.56
C GLY A 135 -25.13 -33.91 -14.11
N ASN A 136 -26.20 -33.89 -13.31
CA ASN A 136 -26.51 -34.78 -12.19
C ASN A 136 -25.50 -35.92 -11.87
N GLY A 137 -24.81 -35.82 -10.72
CA GLY A 137 -23.95 -36.86 -10.16
C GLY A 137 -24.16 -37.03 -8.65
N ASN A 138 -24.99 -37.98 -8.24
CA ASN A 138 -25.41 -38.15 -6.85
C ASN A 138 -24.36 -38.95 -6.05
N GLY A 139 -23.53 -38.29 -5.24
CA GLY A 139 -22.47 -38.92 -4.43
C GLY A 139 -22.40 -38.37 -3.01
N HIS A 140 -22.90 -39.13 -2.03
CA HIS A 140 -22.81 -38.76 -0.60
C HIS A 140 -21.41 -39.03 -0.04
N GLY A 141 -20.52 -38.05 -0.14
CA GLY A 141 -19.28 -37.97 0.63
C GLY A 141 -19.31 -36.75 1.53
N SER A 142 -19.13 -36.91 2.85
CA SER A 142 -19.15 -35.81 3.82
C SER A 142 -17.82 -35.04 3.87
N GLY A 143 -17.41 -34.49 2.72
CA GLY A 143 -16.45 -33.40 2.64
C GLY A 143 -17.18 -32.08 2.77
N THR A 144 -16.89 -31.31 3.82
CA THR A 144 -17.24 -29.89 3.84
C THR A 144 -16.29 -29.14 2.92
N ASP A 145 -16.81 -28.42 1.92
CA ASP A 145 -16.05 -27.45 1.13
C ASP A 145 -15.68 -26.24 1.99
N GLU A 146 -14.72 -26.42 2.91
CA GLU A 146 -14.01 -25.29 3.52
C GLU A 146 -13.20 -24.58 2.44
N PRO A 147 -13.38 -23.26 2.23
CA PRO A 147 -12.62 -22.53 1.22
C PRO A 147 -11.13 -22.57 1.56
N ALA A 148 -10.30 -22.87 0.56
CA ALA A 148 -8.86 -23.14 0.73
C ALA A 148 -8.16 -22.03 1.55
N ARG A 149 -7.71 -22.38 2.76
CA ARG A 149 -7.09 -21.44 3.70
C ARG A 149 -5.60 -21.30 3.43
N PHE A 150 -5.17 -20.10 3.08
CA PHE A 150 -3.77 -19.73 2.86
C PHE A 150 -3.24 -18.90 4.03
N ASP A 151 -3.14 -19.53 5.19
CA ASP A 151 -2.68 -18.93 6.44
C ASP A 151 -1.70 -19.83 7.21
N SER A 152 -1.14 -19.31 8.29
CA SER A 152 -0.15 -20.03 9.11
C SER A 152 -0.72 -21.28 9.79
N GLU A 153 -2.03 -21.36 10.03
CA GLU A 153 -2.71 -22.49 10.67
C GLU A 153 -2.84 -23.65 9.67
N ALA A 154 -3.16 -23.34 8.41
CA ALA A 154 -3.15 -24.28 7.30
C ALA A 154 -1.73 -24.76 6.95
N LEU A 155 -0.72 -23.88 6.98
CA LEU A 155 0.68 -24.27 6.78
C LEU A 155 1.19 -25.16 7.93
N TRP A 156 0.89 -24.82 9.19
CA TRP A 156 1.20 -25.68 10.33
C TRP A 156 0.58 -27.08 10.16
N SER A 157 -0.69 -27.14 9.77
CA SER A 157 -1.41 -28.40 9.51
C SER A 157 -0.81 -29.26 8.40
N ARG A 158 0.03 -28.69 7.53
CA ARG A 158 0.82 -29.43 6.53
C ARG A 158 2.19 -29.84 7.08
N LEU A 159 2.88 -28.94 7.79
CA LEU A 159 4.21 -29.13 8.38
C LEU A 159 4.23 -30.20 9.50
N ASP A 160 3.15 -30.30 10.27
CA ASP A 160 2.91 -31.31 11.31
C ASP A 160 2.67 -32.71 10.71
N ARG A 161 2.00 -32.77 9.55
CA ARG A 161 1.63 -34.02 8.85
C ARG A 161 2.69 -34.58 7.88
N LEU A 162 3.87 -33.96 7.78
CA LEU A 162 4.95 -34.37 6.86
C LEU A 162 6.08 -35.10 7.62
N PRO A 163 6.16 -36.45 7.62
CA PRO A 163 7.12 -37.18 8.46
C PRO A 163 8.59 -36.93 8.12
N SER A 164 8.88 -36.50 6.88
CA SER A 164 10.21 -36.09 6.41
C SER A 164 10.74 -34.82 7.08
N ILE A 165 9.86 -33.99 7.66
CA ILE A 165 10.22 -32.69 8.27
C ILE A 165 9.80 -32.65 9.75
N GLY A 166 8.63 -33.23 10.07
CA GLY A 166 7.84 -33.09 11.31
C GLY A 166 8.51 -33.39 12.65
N GLY A 167 9.68 -34.03 12.67
CA GLY A 167 10.51 -34.10 13.86
C GLY A 167 11.23 -32.77 14.12
N TYR A 168 10.57 -31.80 14.75
CA TYR A 168 11.11 -30.46 14.99
C TYR A 168 12.01 -30.36 16.24
N ALA A 169 11.90 -31.30 17.17
CA ALA A 169 12.64 -31.32 18.43
C ALA A 169 14.16 -31.19 18.24
N GLY A 170 14.76 -30.16 18.86
CA GLY A 170 16.19 -29.88 18.82
C GLY A 170 16.71 -29.29 17.50
N LYS A 171 15.87 -29.10 16.48
CA LYS A 171 16.28 -28.52 15.19
C LYS A 171 16.15 -26.98 15.19
N ARG A 172 16.96 -26.30 14.39
CA ARG A 172 16.78 -24.87 14.09
C ARG A 172 15.75 -24.68 12.97
N VAL A 173 14.89 -23.69 13.12
CA VAL A 173 13.93 -23.26 12.08
C VAL A 173 14.00 -21.74 11.95
N LEU A 174 14.16 -21.24 10.73
CA LEU A 174 14.22 -19.82 10.42
C LEU A 174 12.85 -19.34 9.92
N ILE A 175 12.34 -18.23 10.45
CA ILE A 175 11.12 -17.58 9.94
C ILE A 175 11.49 -16.19 9.44
N ILE A 176 11.43 -16.01 8.12
CA ILE A 176 11.73 -14.75 7.45
C ILE A 176 10.42 -14.01 7.16
N ARG A 177 10.33 -12.77 7.65
CA ARG A 177 9.08 -12.01 7.71
C ARG A 177 9.27 -10.52 7.46
N GLY A 178 8.15 -9.82 7.35
CA GLY A 178 8.12 -8.37 7.56
C GLY A 178 7.94 -8.03 9.03
N ASN A 179 8.22 -6.79 9.40
CA ASN A 179 7.98 -6.28 10.75
C ASN A 179 6.54 -6.50 11.24
N GLY A 180 6.38 -6.87 12.52
CA GLY A 180 5.08 -7.17 13.13
C GLY A 180 4.36 -8.42 12.56
N GLY A 181 3.12 -8.68 13.00
CA GLY A 181 2.38 -9.92 12.72
C GLY A 181 2.25 -10.84 13.93
N ARG A 182 1.58 -12.00 13.79
CA ARG A 182 1.36 -12.95 14.90
C ARG A 182 2.49 -13.96 14.99
N ASP A 183 2.99 -14.20 16.21
CA ASP A 183 4.10 -15.12 16.47
C ASP A 183 3.65 -16.58 16.64
N TRP A 184 2.34 -16.84 16.53
CA TRP A 184 1.70 -18.16 16.68
C TRP A 184 2.42 -19.32 15.96
N LEU A 185 2.93 -19.11 14.74
CA LEU A 185 3.65 -20.19 14.03
C LEU A 185 5.02 -20.48 14.67
N ALA A 186 5.71 -19.44 15.17
CA ALA A 186 6.94 -19.60 15.93
C ALA A 186 6.68 -20.26 17.29
N GLU A 187 5.54 -19.96 17.93
CA GLU A 187 5.07 -20.64 19.14
C GLU A 187 4.78 -22.13 18.87
N ARG A 188 3.98 -22.48 17.84
CA ARG A 188 3.71 -23.89 17.50
C ARG A 188 4.99 -24.68 17.22
N LEU A 189 5.94 -24.10 16.50
CA LEU A 189 7.23 -24.73 16.20
C LEU A 189 8.11 -24.89 17.46
N ARG A 190 8.08 -23.94 18.41
CA ARG A 190 8.76 -24.05 19.73
C ARG A 190 8.08 -25.09 20.64
N ASP A 191 6.75 -25.17 20.63
CA ASP A 191 5.99 -26.19 21.36
C ASP A 191 6.30 -27.61 20.81
N ALA A 192 6.58 -27.74 19.52
CA ALA A 192 7.12 -28.95 18.90
C ALA A 192 8.65 -29.13 19.06
N GLY A 193 9.29 -28.29 19.88
CA GLY A 193 10.68 -28.42 20.32
C GLY A 193 11.75 -27.83 19.40
N ALA A 194 11.39 -27.03 18.39
CA ALA A 194 12.39 -26.33 17.56
C ALA A 194 12.95 -25.06 18.23
N THR A 195 14.22 -24.80 17.97
CA THR A 195 14.85 -23.49 18.19
C THR A 195 14.44 -22.58 17.03
N VAL A 196 13.42 -21.75 17.25
CA VAL A 196 12.86 -20.86 16.20
C VAL A 196 13.48 -19.47 16.25
N GLU A 197 14.28 -19.18 15.23
CA GLU A 197 14.88 -17.88 14.93
C GLU A 197 13.93 -17.12 13.98
N ALA A 198 13.55 -15.90 14.32
CA ALA A 198 12.60 -15.11 13.53
C ALA A 198 13.24 -13.77 13.16
N VAL A 199 13.31 -13.46 11.87
CA VAL A 199 14.10 -12.36 11.33
C VAL A 199 13.28 -11.52 10.37
N GLU A 200 13.38 -10.19 10.52
CA GLU A 200 12.76 -9.23 9.62
C GLU A 200 13.64 -9.01 8.39
N ALA A 201 13.05 -9.15 7.20
CA ALA A 201 13.72 -8.89 5.91
C ALA A 201 13.18 -7.63 5.21
N TYR A 202 12.01 -7.13 5.61
CA TYR A 202 11.44 -5.88 5.12
C TYR A 202 10.61 -5.19 6.19
N ARG A 203 10.49 -3.87 6.11
CA ARG A 203 9.53 -3.10 6.89
C ARG A 203 8.29 -2.78 6.07
N ARG A 204 7.12 -2.97 6.69
CA ARG A 204 5.90 -2.21 6.40
C ARG A 204 5.98 -0.90 7.18
N THR A 205 5.66 0.18 6.50
CA THR A 205 5.34 1.47 7.13
C THR A 205 4.06 2.03 6.53
N LEU A 206 3.39 2.90 7.29
CA LEU A 206 2.37 3.78 6.75
C LEU A 206 3.09 4.99 6.13
N PRO A 207 3.08 5.18 4.80
CA PRO A 207 3.58 6.41 4.20
C PRO A 207 2.60 7.55 4.53
N GLU A 208 3.13 8.74 4.78
CA GLU A 208 2.32 9.93 4.98
C GLU A 208 1.88 10.47 3.59
N PRO A 209 0.57 10.55 3.28
CA PRO A 209 0.13 11.07 1.99
C PRO A 209 0.33 12.59 1.94
N SER A 210 0.88 13.08 0.83
CA SER A 210 1.15 14.51 0.64
C SER A 210 -0.13 15.36 0.70
N ALA A 211 0.02 16.65 1.01
CA ALA A 211 -1.08 17.61 1.00
C ALA A 211 -1.84 17.64 -0.36
N MET A 212 -1.13 17.43 -1.48
CA MET A 212 -1.74 17.32 -2.81
C MET A 212 -2.59 16.05 -2.97
N GLN A 213 -2.14 14.90 -2.46
CA GLN A 213 -2.91 13.66 -2.47
C GLN A 213 -4.17 13.79 -1.60
N TRP A 214 -4.07 14.41 -0.42
CA TRP A 214 -5.23 14.72 0.40
C TRP A 214 -6.20 15.68 -0.29
N GLN A 215 -5.68 16.68 -1.00
CA GLN A 215 -6.54 17.59 -1.75
C GLN A 215 -7.27 16.88 -2.89
N ALA A 216 -6.59 16.01 -3.65
CA ALA A 216 -7.22 15.18 -4.67
C ALA A 216 -8.30 14.23 -4.10
N VAL A 217 -8.10 13.69 -2.89
CA VAL A 217 -9.14 12.94 -2.16
C VAL A 217 -10.32 13.85 -1.82
N ARG A 218 -10.11 15.01 -1.21
CA ARG A 218 -11.18 15.97 -0.87
C ARG A 218 -11.97 16.40 -2.09
N ASP A 219 -11.31 16.68 -3.21
CA ASP A 219 -11.96 17.10 -4.43
C ASP A 219 -12.80 15.97 -5.08
N GLY A 220 -12.40 14.70 -4.88
CA GLY A 220 -13.23 13.54 -5.20
C GLY A 220 -14.38 13.25 -4.22
N LEU A 221 -14.44 13.91 -3.05
CA LEU A 221 -15.50 13.79 -2.05
C LEU A 221 -16.52 14.94 -2.11
N ARG A 222 -16.52 15.74 -3.19
CA ARG A 222 -17.47 16.83 -3.40
C ARG A 222 -18.78 16.29 -4.04
N PRO A 223 -19.95 16.90 -3.79
CA PRO A 223 -21.22 16.37 -4.34
C PRO A 223 -21.33 16.48 -5.87
N ASP A 224 -20.50 17.34 -6.45
CA ASP A 224 -20.34 17.65 -7.87
C ASP A 224 -19.14 16.94 -8.54
N ALA A 225 -18.42 16.09 -7.79
CA ALA A 225 -17.24 15.36 -8.27
C ALA A 225 -17.58 14.22 -9.25
N PRO A 226 -16.63 13.78 -10.09
CA PRO A 226 -16.72 12.48 -10.75
C PRO A 226 -16.86 11.33 -9.74
N PRO A 227 -17.50 10.21 -10.12
CA PRO A 227 -17.59 9.03 -9.27
C PRO A 227 -16.18 8.50 -8.95
N GLN A 228 -15.96 8.18 -7.67
CA GLN A 228 -14.70 7.65 -7.14
C GLN A 228 -14.92 6.23 -6.58
N ALA A 229 -13.89 5.38 -6.64
CA ALA A 229 -13.85 4.11 -5.92
C ALA A 229 -12.50 3.88 -5.24
N TRP A 230 -12.50 3.24 -4.06
CA TRP A 230 -11.31 2.91 -3.28
C TRP A 230 -10.95 1.43 -3.41
N LEU A 231 -9.81 1.13 -4.03
CA LEU A 231 -9.31 -0.22 -4.20
C LEU A 231 -8.48 -0.64 -2.98
N LEU A 232 -9.11 -1.31 -2.02
CA LEU A 232 -8.50 -1.75 -0.77
C LEU A 232 -8.15 -3.25 -0.84
N THR A 233 -6.85 -3.55 -0.98
CA THR A 233 -6.35 -4.93 -1.17
C THR A 233 -5.74 -5.57 0.08
N SER A 234 -5.93 -4.97 1.27
CA SER A 234 -5.51 -5.54 2.55
C SER A 234 -6.31 -4.93 3.70
N SER A 235 -6.71 -5.74 4.69
CA SER A 235 -7.33 -5.25 5.93
C SER A 235 -6.42 -4.28 6.70
N GLU A 236 -5.10 -4.32 6.46
CA GLU A 236 -4.14 -3.36 7.02
C GLU A 236 -4.26 -1.99 6.33
N ALA A 237 -4.44 -1.95 5.00
CA ALA A 237 -4.74 -0.72 4.27
C ALA A 237 -6.05 -0.09 4.73
N VAL A 238 -7.10 -0.89 4.97
CA VAL A 238 -8.41 -0.39 5.45
C VAL A 238 -8.27 0.32 6.82
N ARG A 239 -7.52 -0.24 7.77
CA ARG A 239 -7.28 0.42 9.07
C ARG A 239 -6.39 1.65 8.96
N ASN A 240 -5.40 1.62 8.07
CA ASN A 240 -4.54 2.77 7.80
C ASN A 240 -5.34 3.92 7.15
N LEU A 241 -6.30 3.62 6.28
CA LEU A 241 -7.23 4.62 5.73
C LEU A 241 -8.05 5.29 6.83
N ASP A 242 -8.66 4.52 7.72
CA ASP A 242 -9.51 5.05 8.79
C ASP A 242 -8.71 5.95 9.76
N ALA A 243 -7.53 5.49 10.20
CA ALA A 243 -6.65 6.26 11.07
C ALA A 243 -6.22 7.60 10.43
N LEU A 244 -5.85 7.57 9.14
CA LEU A 244 -5.46 8.76 8.38
C LEU A 244 -6.66 9.68 8.08
N ALA A 245 -7.80 9.13 7.68
CA ALA A 245 -8.99 9.91 7.36
C ALA A 245 -9.51 10.66 8.59
N ARG A 246 -9.45 10.06 9.78
CA ARG A 246 -9.77 10.73 11.06
C ARG A 246 -8.78 11.85 11.43
N LEU A 247 -7.58 11.87 10.85
CA LEU A 247 -6.56 12.89 11.09
C LEU A 247 -6.63 14.05 10.07
N HIS A 248 -6.94 13.75 8.80
CA HIS A 248 -6.83 14.71 7.69
C HIS A 248 -8.16 15.15 7.06
N LEU A 249 -9.30 14.50 7.36
CA LEU A 249 -10.63 14.86 6.87
C LEU A 249 -11.53 15.35 8.00
N SER A 250 -12.42 16.30 7.69
CA SER A 250 -13.50 16.70 8.61
C SER A 250 -14.53 15.58 8.78
N PRO A 251 -15.36 15.60 9.84
CA PRO A 251 -16.41 14.60 10.04
C PRO A 251 -17.40 14.49 8.88
N GLN A 252 -17.62 15.56 8.10
CA GLN A 252 -18.49 15.54 6.92
C GLN A 252 -17.82 14.86 5.72
N GLU A 253 -16.53 15.11 5.50
CA GLU A 253 -15.74 14.45 4.44
C GLU A 253 -15.53 12.96 4.77
N LEU A 254 -15.27 12.61 6.04
CA LEU A 254 -15.20 11.23 6.51
C LEU A 254 -16.54 10.50 6.32
N ALA A 255 -17.67 11.14 6.65
CA ALA A 255 -18.98 10.57 6.40
C ALA A 255 -19.22 10.30 4.90
N ARG A 256 -18.76 11.18 4.01
CA ARG A 256 -18.82 10.95 2.54
C ARG A 256 -17.88 9.85 2.09
N LEU A 257 -16.65 9.78 2.60
CA LEU A 257 -15.68 8.72 2.28
C LEU A 257 -16.28 7.32 2.53
N LEU A 258 -17.02 7.15 3.63
CA LEU A 258 -17.72 5.92 3.96
C LEU A 258 -18.95 5.62 3.06
N GLN A 259 -19.41 6.58 2.25
CA GLN A 259 -20.39 6.38 1.17
C GLN A 259 -19.73 6.19 -0.21
N VAL A 260 -18.40 6.23 -0.33
CA VAL A 260 -17.70 5.93 -1.59
C VAL A 260 -17.61 4.41 -1.77
N GLN A 261 -17.67 3.94 -3.02
CA GLN A 261 -17.51 2.53 -3.35
C GLN A 261 -16.13 2.02 -2.91
N CYS A 262 -16.10 1.04 -2.01
CA CYS A 262 -14.91 0.24 -1.75
C CYS A 262 -14.90 -1.00 -2.67
N ILE A 263 -13.74 -1.38 -3.19
CA ILE A 263 -13.53 -2.59 -4.00
C ILE A 263 -12.48 -3.46 -3.29
N THR A 264 -12.79 -4.74 -3.01
CA THR A 264 -11.88 -5.63 -2.24
C THR A 264 -11.78 -7.05 -2.82
N PRO A 265 -10.59 -7.69 -2.86
CA PRO A 265 -10.41 -9.03 -3.43
C PRO A 265 -10.73 -10.21 -2.48
N HIS A 266 -11.20 -9.96 -1.25
CA HIS A 266 -11.33 -11.01 -0.24
C HIS A 266 -12.29 -10.63 0.89
N ALA A 267 -13.14 -11.57 1.33
CA ALA A 267 -14.19 -11.33 2.33
C ALA A 267 -13.69 -10.74 3.67
N ARG A 268 -12.50 -11.13 4.14
CA ARG A 268 -11.87 -10.55 5.35
C ARG A 268 -11.53 -9.05 5.20
N ILE A 269 -11.36 -8.56 3.98
CA ILE A 269 -11.09 -7.13 3.71
C ILE A 269 -12.42 -6.38 3.65
N ALA A 270 -13.43 -6.94 2.98
CA ALA A 270 -14.81 -6.45 2.99
C ALA A 270 -15.34 -6.26 4.42
N ALA A 271 -15.31 -7.32 5.24
CA ALA A 271 -15.73 -7.27 6.64
C ALA A 271 -14.95 -6.25 7.49
N GLN A 272 -13.67 -5.98 7.16
CA GLN A 272 -12.90 -4.93 7.83
C GLN A 272 -13.39 -3.53 7.42
N ALA A 273 -13.76 -3.30 6.16
CA ALA A 273 -14.31 -2.03 5.67
C ALA A 273 -15.72 -1.78 6.22
N GLU A 274 -16.58 -2.80 6.18
CA GLU A 274 -17.92 -2.80 6.78
C GLU A 274 -17.86 -2.48 8.28
N SER A 275 -16.94 -3.09 9.03
CA SER A 275 -16.76 -2.82 10.47
C SER A 275 -16.31 -1.39 10.81
N LEU A 276 -15.82 -0.63 9.82
CA LEU A 276 -15.45 0.79 9.96
C LEU A 276 -16.50 1.74 9.33
N GLY A 277 -17.58 1.18 8.79
CA GLY A 277 -18.75 1.92 8.33
C GLY A 277 -18.86 2.15 6.82
N PHE A 278 -18.03 1.51 5.98
CA PHE A 278 -18.20 1.61 4.52
C PHE A 278 -19.54 1.00 4.09
N ALA A 279 -20.42 1.82 3.51
CA ALA A 279 -21.78 1.41 3.12
C ALA A 279 -21.84 0.61 1.80
N HIS A 280 -20.80 0.71 0.96
CA HIS A 280 -20.75 0.10 -0.36
C HIS A 280 -19.44 -0.66 -0.55
N VAL A 281 -19.51 -1.98 -0.57
CA VAL A 281 -18.36 -2.87 -0.83
C VAL A 281 -18.66 -3.77 -2.01
N LEU A 282 -17.79 -3.75 -3.01
CA LEU A 282 -17.83 -4.59 -4.20
C LEU A 282 -16.76 -5.69 -4.05
N PRO A 283 -17.13 -6.98 -3.98
CA PRO A 283 -16.17 -8.07 -4.05
C PRO A 283 -15.56 -8.16 -5.45
N ALA A 284 -14.25 -8.32 -5.51
CA ALA A 284 -13.49 -8.61 -6.73
C ALA A 284 -12.92 -10.03 -6.65
N ALA A 285 -12.68 -10.65 -7.81
CA ALA A 285 -11.90 -11.89 -7.87
C ALA A 285 -10.43 -11.61 -7.45
N PRO A 286 -9.72 -12.60 -6.88
CA PRO A 286 -8.33 -12.42 -6.49
C PRO A 286 -7.40 -12.23 -7.70
N GLY A 287 -6.31 -11.48 -7.49
CA GLY A 287 -5.35 -11.14 -8.54
C GLY A 287 -5.76 -9.94 -9.40
N ASP A 288 -4.78 -9.36 -10.10
CA ASP A 288 -4.94 -8.02 -10.70
C ASP A 288 -5.93 -8.00 -11.87
N ALA A 289 -6.12 -9.12 -12.58
CA ALA A 289 -7.18 -9.26 -13.58
C ALA A 289 -8.59 -9.19 -12.95
N GLY A 290 -8.78 -9.81 -11.77
CA GLY A 290 -10.04 -9.76 -11.03
C GLY A 290 -10.33 -8.37 -10.44
N LEU A 291 -9.29 -7.69 -9.95
CA LEU A 291 -9.38 -6.29 -9.51
C LEU A 291 -9.75 -5.36 -10.68
N LEU A 292 -9.10 -5.52 -11.84
CA LEU A 292 -9.38 -4.74 -13.05
C LEU A 292 -10.81 -4.95 -13.56
N ALA A 293 -11.29 -6.20 -13.58
CA ALA A 293 -12.66 -6.53 -13.97
C ALA A 293 -13.69 -5.85 -13.06
N ALA A 294 -13.50 -5.89 -11.74
CA ALA A 294 -14.39 -5.22 -10.78
C ALA A 294 -14.34 -3.68 -10.90
N CYS A 295 -13.15 -3.09 -11.12
CA CYS A 295 -13.02 -1.65 -11.35
C CYS A 295 -13.73 -1.20 -12.63
N ARG A 296 -13.67 -2.01 -13.70
CA ARG A 296 -14.41 -1.77 -14.95
C ARG A 296 -15.92 -1.90 -14.74
N GLN A 297 -16.39 -2.99 -14.13
CA GLN A 297 -17.80 -3.21 -13.83
C GLN A 297 -18.41 -2.05 -13.02
N TRP A 298 -17.69 -1.57 -12.01
CA TRP A 298 -18.09 -0.38 -11.24
C TRP A 298 -18.16 0.87 -12.13
N ALA A 299 -17.11 1.13 -12.92
CA ALA A 299 -17.04 2.31 -13.78
C ALA A 299 -18.10 2.30 -14.88
N ASP A 300 -18.37 1.15 -15.51
CA ASP A 300 -19.41 0.97 -16.53
C ASP A 300 -20.82 1.22 -15.95
N ALA A 301 -21.03 0.97 -14.65
CA ALA A 301 -22.28 1.29 -13.94
C ALA A 301 -22.41 2.77 -13.51
N HIS A 302 -21.30 3.53 -13.49
CA HIS A 302 -21.27 4.95 -13.12
C HIS A 302 -21.01 5.90 -14.31
N ALA A 303 -20.60 5.36 -15.45
CA ALA A 303 -20.78 5.99 -16.74
C ALA A 303 -22.29 6.15 -16.98
N GLY A 304 -22.77 7.39 -17.03
CA GLY A 304 -24.17 7.68 -17.35
C GLY A 304 -24.56 7.03 -18.69
N PRO A 305 -25.85 6.70 -18.89
CA PRO A 305 -26.30 5.87 -20.01
C PRO A 305 -25.72 6.38 -21.31
N ALA A 306 -24.95 5.52 -21.99
CA ALA A 306 -24.31 5.86 -23.24
C ALA A 306 -25.38 6.43 -24.18
N LEU A 307 -25.19 7.68 -24.62
CA LEU A 307 -26.05 8.29 -25.62
C LEU A 307 -26.07 7.34 -26.81
N ALA A 308 -27.23 6.71 -27.04
CA ALA A 308 -27.40 5.71 -28.07
C ALA A 308 -26.97 6.35 -29.38
N GLY A 309 -25.81 5.92 -29.88
CA GLY A 309 -25.06 6.66 -30.89
C GLY A 309 -25.96 6.88 -32.10
N THR A 310 -26.32 8.14 -32.36
CA THR A 310 -26.99 8.49 -33.61
C THR A 310 -26.07 7.99 -34.71
N ALA A 311 -26.52 7.03 -35.51
CA ALA A 311 -25.71 6.38 -36.54
C ALA A 311 -25.52 7.35 -37.73
N ALA A 312 -24.82 8.46 -37.47
CA ALA A 312 -24.31 9.39 -38.44
C ALA A 312 -23.30 8.64 -39.29
N GLN A 313 -23.78 8.16 -40.44
CA GLN A 313 -23.03 7.31 -41.34
C GLN A 313 -21.73 8.00 -41.77
N ALA A 314 -20.59 7.36 -41.52
CA ALA A 314 -19.39 7.68 -42.28
C ALA A 314 -19.68 7.39 -43.78
N PRO A 315 -19.32 8.28 -44.71
CA PRO A 315 -19.60 8.08 -46.13
C PRO A 315 -18.85 6.85 -46.65
N ALA A 316 -19.57 5.93 -47.29
CA ALA A 316 -18.99 4.72 -47.86
C ALA A 316 -18.12 5.03 -49.11
N PRO A 317 -17.05 4.26 -49.36
CA PRO A 317 -16.32 4.34 -50.62
C PRO A 317 -17.20 3.88 -51.80
N PRO A 318 -16.99 4.39 -53.03
CA PRO A 318 -17.83 4.06 -54.18
C PRO A 318 -17.55 2.65 -54.73
N THR A 319 -18.55 1.78 -54.71
CA THR A 319 -18.51 0.44 -55.33
C THR A 319 -18.94 0.51 -56.81
N PRO A 320 -18.25 -0.19 -57.74
CA PRO A 320 -18.66 -0.26 -59.15
C PRO A 320 -19.98 -1.04 -59.37
N PRO A 321 -20.69 -0.82 -60.50
CA PRO A 321 -22.04 -1.35 -60.71
C PRO A 321 -22.09 -2.86 -60.99
N THR A 322 -23.08 -3.52 -60.41
CA THR A 322 -23.38 -4.96 -60.62
C THR A 322 -24.35 -5.20 -61.78
N LEU A 323 -24.04 -6.18 -62.62
CA LEU A 323 -24.96 -6.78 -63.60
C LEU A 323 -25.73 -7.99 -62.99
N PRO A 324 -26.91 -8.37 -63.52
CA PRO A 324 -27.82 -9.32 -62.87
C PRO A 324 -27.51 -10.81 -63.12
N THR A 325 -28.04 -11.65 -62.23
CA THR A 325 -27.72 -13.09 -62.08
C THR A 325 -28.70 -14.04 -62.80
N PRO A 326 -28.21 -15.07 -63.53
CA PRO A 326 -28.94 -16.31 -63.85
C PRO A 326 -28.53 -17.51 -62.94
N PRO A 327 -29.29 -18.62 -62.88
CA PRO A 327 -29.52 -19.34 -61.62
C PRO A 327 -28.72 -20.64 -61.35
N GLN A 328 -28.93 -21.19 -60.14
CA GLN A 328 -28.37 -22.44 -59.61
C GLN A 328 -28.79 -23.72 -60.36
N PRO A 329 -28.04 -24.81 -60.17
CA PRO A 329 -28.61 -26.16 -59.97
C PRO A 329 -28.27 -26.76 -58.59
N VAL A 330 -28.93 -27.88 -58.26
CA VAL A 330 -29.01 -28.50 -56.92
C VAL A 330 -28.37 -29.89 -56.90
N ALA A 331 -27.71 -30.30 -55.80
CA ALA A 331 -27.74 -31.65 -55.19
C ALA A 331 -26.51 -31.96 -54.29
N ALA A 332 -26.66 -32.97 -53.43
CA ALA A 332 -25.65 -33.66 -52.59
C ALA A 332 -26.09 -35.16 -52.48
N PRO A 333 -25.47 -36.06 -51.69
CA PRO A 333 -24.20 -36.03 -50.95
C PRO A 333 -23.23 -37.18 -51.36
N PRO A 334 -22.80 -38.12 -50.50
CA PRO A 334 -21.52 -38.10 -49.77
C PRO A 334 -20.50 -39.17 -50.21
N SER A 335 -19.23 -39.03 -49.79
CA SER A 335 -18.33 -40.16 -49.48
C SER A 335 -17.07 -39.73 -48.70
N ALA A 336 -16.59 -40.64 -47.86
CA ALA A 336 -15.24 -40.70 -47.26
C ALA A 336 -14.74 -42.18 -47.43
N PRO A 337 -13.54 -42.61 -46.97
CA PRO A 337 -12.45 -41.87 -46.33
C PRO A 337 -11.01 -42.22 -46.81
N SER A 338 -10.04 -41.31 -46.57
CA SER A 338 -8.60 -41.63 -46.34
C SER A 338 -7.81 -42.36 -47.47
N PRO A 339 -6.52 -42.74 -47.31
CA PRO A 339 -5.51 -42.36 -46.31
C PRO A 339 -4.14 -41.91 -46.89
N ALA A 340 -3.22 -41.49 -46.00
CA ALA A 340 -1.76 -41.76 -46.02
C ALA A 340 -0.85 -41.29 -47.21
N ALA A 341 0.49 -41.17 -47.07
CA ALA A 341 1.39 -40.87 -45.94
C ALA A 341 2.84 -40.68 -46.49
N ALA A 342 3.80 -40.32 -45.60
CA ALA A 342 5.26 -40.46 -45.77
C ALA A 342 5.96 -39.62 -46.87
N ALA A 343 7.25 -39.26 -46.78
CA ALA A 343 8.22 -39.18 -45.67
C ALA A 343 9.36 -38.22 -46.11
N SER A 344 10.20 -37.65 -45.24
CA SER A 344 11.42 -38.32 -44.74
C SER A 344 12.12 -37.52 -43.63
N ALA A 345 12.94 -38.21 -42.83
CA ALA A 345 13.76 -37.72 -41.72
C ALA A 345 15.27 -37.64 -42.18
N PRO A 346 16.34 -37.52 -41.33
CA PRO A 346 16.38 -37.65 -39.87
C PRO A 346 17.41 -36.77 -39.08
N SER A 347 17.37 -36.96 -37.74
CA SER A 347 18.42 -36.92 -36.68
C SER A 347 19.89 -36.49 -36.98
N ALA A 348 20.72 -36.05 -36.03
CA ALA A 348 20.60 -35.55 -34.63
C ALA A 348 22.03 -35.22 -34.08
N GLN A 349 22.16 -34.91 -32.76
CA GLN A 349 23.42 -34.89 -31.97
C GLN A 349 24.44 -33.76 -32.29
N SER A 350 25.47 -33.45 -31.46
CA SER A 350 25.63 -33.43 -29.98
C SER A 350 26.99 -32.81 -29.60
N THR A 351 27.08 -32.14 -28.43
CA THR A 351 28.29 -31.97 -27.55
C THR A 351 29.70 -31.63 -28.10
N GLY A 352 30.32 -30.58 -27.53
CA GLY A 352 31.60 -30.80 -26.79
C GLY A 352 32.85 -29.92 -27.07
N GLY A 353 33.17 -29.00 -26.15
CA GLY A 353 34.54 -28.49 -25.87
C GLY A 353 35.22 -27.54 -26.90
N THR A 354 36.38 -26.92 -26.62
CA THR A 354 37.09 -26.68 -25.34
C THR A 354 38.22 -25.63 -25.49
N ALA A 355 38.36 -24.69 -24.53
CA ALA A 355 39.53 -23.82 -24.28
C ALA A 355 39.95 -22.84 -25.43
N ARG A 356 40.83 -21.81 -25.27
CA ARG A 356 41.85 -21.46 -24.25
C ARG A 356 42.36 -19.99 -24.45
N ARG A 357 42.66 -19.20 -23.39
CA ARG A 357 43.60 -18.01 -23.33
C ARG A 357 43.40 -16.85 -24.35
N ALA A 358 43.61 -15.55 -24.11
CA ALA A 358 44.19 -14.72 -23.05
C ALA A 358 44.11 -13.20 -23.44
N HIS A 359 44.49 -12.32 -22.51
CA HIS A 359 45.00 -10.94 -22.69
C HIS A 359 44.19 -9.84 -23.47
N ALA A 360 43.55 -8.98 -22.67
CA ALA A 360 43.91 -7.56 -22.47
C ALA A 360 43.64 -6.47 -23.54
N ALA A 361 43.67 -5.22 -23.01
CA ALA A 361 43.72 -3.91 -23.68
C ALA A 361 42.42 -3.30 -24.25
N SER A 362 42.04 -2.18 -23.61
CA SER A 362 41.62 -0.88 -24.17
C SER A 362 41.01 -0.79 -25.58
N GLY A 363 39.81 -0.19 -25.66
CA GLY A 363 39.23 0.31 -26.90
C GLY A 363 38.07 1.29 -26.63
N ASP A 364 38.30 2.58 -26.89
CA ASP A 364 37.30 3.65 -26.82
C ASP A 364 36.72 3.92 -28.21
N ALA A 365 35.39 3.90 -28.35
CA ALA A 365 34.67 4.21 -29.61
C ALA A 365 33.17 4.47 -29.35
N PRO A 366 32.53 5.43 -30.07
CA PRO A 366 31.15 5.84 -29.84
C PRO A 366 30.07 5.01 -30.59
N GLN A 367 28.83 5.17 -30.17
CA GLN A 367 27.65 4.51 -30.74
C GLN A 367 27.16 5.17 -32.05
N HIS A 368 26.46 4.39 -32.90
CA HIS A 368 25.77 4.88 -34.10
C HIS A 368 24.29 5.20 -33.83
N GLU A 369 23.76 6.22 -34.50
CA GLU A 369 22.31 6.39 -34.72
C GLU A 369 21.83 5.56 -35.94
N PRO A 370 20.57 5.08 -35.96
CA PRO A 370 19.98 4.38 -37.09
C PRO A 370 19.22 5.28 -38.09
N THR A 371 19.00 4.74 -39.29
CA THR A 371 18.63 5.45 -40.52
C THR A 371 17.10 5.66 -40.72
N PHE A 372 16.73 6.89 -41.12
CA PHE A 372 15.53 7.34 -41.89
C PHE A 372 14.29 6.44 -42.07
N THR A 373 13.08 7.05 -42.01
CA THR A 373 12.09 7.01 -43.12
C THR A 373 10.90 7.95 -42.91
N SER A 374 10.42 8.63 -43.97
CA SER A 374 8.99 8.87 -44.29
C SER A 374 8.84 9.56 -45.66
N THR A 375 7.62 9.65 -46.19
CA THR A 375 7.35 9.98 -47.61
C THR A 375 6.07 10.82 -47.85
N LYS A 376 6.24 11.93 -48.60
CA LYS A 376 5.48 12.29 -49.84
C LYS A 376 3.98 12.71 -49.73
N VAL A 377 3.58 13.65 -50.62
CA VAL A 377 2.22 13.91 -51.21
C VAL A 377 1.32 15.07 -50.68
N ASP A 378 1.16 16.08 -51.56
CA ASP A 378 0.01 16.97 -51.92
C ASP A 378 -0.71 18.04 -51.03
N ARG A 379 -0.94 19.18 -51.72
CA ARG A 379 -2.14 20.05 -51.89
C ARG A 379 -3.12 20.47 -50.75
N VAL A 380 -3.27 21.81 -50.63
CA VAL A 380 -4.47 22.65 -50.96
C VAL A 380 -5.81 22.28 -50.27
N THR A 381 -6.52 23.17 -49.54
CA THR A 381 -7.15 24.44 -50.00
C THR A 381 -7.65 25.34 -48.82
N THR A 382 -7.68 26.68 -49.00
CA THR A 382 -8.58 27.70 -48.35
C THR A 382 -8.65 27.82 -46.80
N ASP A 383 -9.11 28.93 -46.17
CA ASP A 383 -9.69 30.25 -46.56
C ASP A 383 -9.28 31.30 -45.45
N ASN A 384 -9.58 32.62 -45.43
CA ASN A 384 -9.68 33.71 -46.44
C ASN A 384 -10.50 34.91 -45.90
N GLN A 385 -9.87 36.07 -45.67
CA GLN A 385 -10.47 37.42 -45.52
C GLN A 385 -9.33 38.45 -45.37
N THR A 386 -9.02 39.31 -46.36
CA THR A 386 -9.63 40.62 -46.73
C THR A 386 -9.39 41.72 -45.67
N THR A 387 -9.05 42.97 -46.04
CA THR A 387 -9.71 43.84 -47.04
C THR A 387 -8.81 44.83 -47.81
N HIS A 388 -9.04 44.93 -49.13
CA HIS A 388 -9.00 46.10 -50.05
C HIS A 388 -7.77 47.05 -50.11
N SER A 389 -7.45 47.72 -51.23
CA SER A 389 -8.26 48.05 -52.43
C SER A 389 -7.53 47.93 -53.79
N VAL A 390 -8.32 47.69 -54.85
CA VAL A 390 -8.00 47.69 -56.31
C VAL A 390 -8.32 49.08 -56.93
N PRO A 391 -8.40 49.38 -58.27
CA PRO A 391 -8.22 48.60 -59.53
C PRO A 391 -7.21 49.28 -60.50
N ALA A 392 -7.15 49.09 -61.84
CA ALA A 392 -6.99 47.93 -62.76
C ALA A 392 -6.56 48.53 -64.15
N ALA A 393 -6.42 47.89 -65.32
CA ALA A 393 -6.71 46.54 -65.84
C ALA A 393 -5.80 46.21 -67.08
N ALA A 394 -6.22 45.26 -67.94
CA ALA A 394 -5.67 44.91 -69.27
C ALA A 394 -6.90 44.69 -70.24
N PRO A 395 -6.90 44.01 -71.43
CA PRO A 395 -5.88 43.17 -72.09
C PRO A 395 -5.63 43.36 -73.65
N PRO A 396 -5.95 42.47 -74.64
CA PRO A 396 -4.94 41.83 -75.52
C PRO A 396 -5.30 41.87 -77.06
N PRO A 397 -5.02 40.87 -77.96
CA PRO A 397 -3.76 40.18 -78.39
C PRO A 397 -3.53 40.18 -79.95
N THR A 398 -2.68 39.27 -80.44
CA THR A 398 -2.70 38.54 -81.75
C THR A 398 -1.95 39.11 -82.99
N ALA A 399 -1.66 38.22 -83.96
CA ALA A 399 -0.60 38.35 -84.98
C ALA A 399 -1.09 38.21 -86.44
N GLY A 400 -0.28 38.61 -87.44
CA GLY A 400 -0.43 38.12 -88.83
C GLY A 400 0.05 38.99 -90.02
N THR A 401 1.14 38.57 -90.69
CA THR A 401 1.25 38.36 -92.15
C THR A 401 1.21 39.51 -93.22
N VAL A 402 2.41 39.99 -93.65
CA VAL A 402 2.99 40.20 -95.03
C VAL A 402 2.19 40.94 -96.19
N PRO A 403 2.71 41.18 -97.44
CA PRO A 403 3.10 42.49 -98.08
C PRO A 403 2.18 42.90 -99.31
N PRO A 404 2.61 43.44 -100.51
CA PRO A 404 3.75 44.29 -101.00
C PRO A 404 3.39 45.48 -101.96
N HIS A 405 4.35 46.35 -102.39
CA HIS A 405 4.46 46.88 -103.79
C HIS A 405 5.78 47.63 -104.15
N VAL A 406 6.04 47.82 -105.47
CA VAL A 406 7.21 48.41 -106.22
C VAL A 406 6.67 49.08 -107.52
N PRO A 407 7.14 50.26 -108.08
CA PRO A 407 8.45 50.56 -108.73
C PRO A 407 8.92 52.04 -108.46
N PRO A 408 9.66 52.86 -109.29
CA PRO A 408 10.33 52.70 -110.61
C PRO A 408 11.79 53.31 -110.70
N HIS A 409 12.22 53.82 -111.88
CA HIS A 409 13.57 54.31 -112.24
C HIS A 409 13.57 55.68 -112.97
N VAL A 410 14.73 56.38 -113.05
CA VAL A 410 15.22 57.10 -114.27
C VAL A 410 16.77 57.17 -114.28
N SER A 411 17.42 57.32 -115.45
CA SER A 411 18.87 57.56 -115.67
C SER A 411 19.12 58.81 -116.52
N PRO A 412 20.35 59.37 -116.59
CA PRO A 412 20.99 59.53 -117.91
C PRO A 412 22.54 59.37 -117.94
N HIS A 413 23.12 59.59 -119.13
CA HIS A 413 24.54 59.51 -119.55
C HIS A 413 24.96 60.88 -120.17
N PRO A 414 26.21 61.09 -120.69
CA PRO A 414 27.57 60.78 -120.18
C PRO A 414 28.55 61.99 -120.37
N ALA A 415 29.84 61.89 -119.97
CA ALA A 415 31.00 62.48 -120.72
C ALA A 415 32.39 62.35 -120.02
N ALA A 416 33.42 62.10 -120.84
CA ALA A 416 34.83 62.53 -120.81
C ALA A 416 35.66 62.67 -119.50
N ALA A 417 36.95 62.28 -119.60
CA ALA A 417 37.98 62.49 -118.56
C ALA A 417 39.19 63.29 -119.12
N PRO A 418 39.87 64.11 -118.29
CA PRO A 418 41.21 64.65 -118.56
C PRO A 418 42.27 64.11 -117.58
N GLY A 419 43.46 63.79 -118.08
CA GLY A 419 44.60 63.34 -117.26
C GLY A 419 45.26 64.47 -116.46
N ARG A 420 45.87 64.14 -115.31
CA ARG A 420 46.50 65.12 -114.40
C ARG A 420 47.96 64.75 -114.12
N ARG A 421 48.86 65.75 -114.16
CA ARG A 421 50.32 65.59 -114.00
C ARG A 421 50.71 65.62 -112.52
N PHE A 422 51.76 64.90 -112.14
CA PHE A 422 52.28 64.85 -110.76
C PHE A 422 52.85 66.22 -110.31
N ASN A 423 52.71 66.53 -109.02
CA ASN A 423 53.19 67.78 -108.40
C ASN A 423 54.10 67.46 -107.19
N PRO A 424 55.37 67.90 -107.15
CA PRO A 424 56.38 67.43 -106.18
C PRO A 424 56.18 67.86 -104.72
N TRP A 425 55.10 68.56 -104.37
CA TRP A 425 54.77 68.93 -102.98
C TRP A 425 54.12 67.81 -102.17
N TRP A 426 53.56 66.78 -102.84
CA TRP A 426 52.91 65.63 -102.21
C TRP A 426 53.76 64.85 -101.17
N PRO A 427 55.05 64.52 -101.39
CA PRO A 427 55.85 63.78 -100.40
C PRO A 427 56.03 64.54 -99.07
N VAL A 428 56.09 65.87 -99.08
CA VAL A 428 56.23 66.67 -97.84
C VAL A 428 54.93 66.64 -97.03
N ALA A 429 53.79 66.72 -97.71
CA ALA A 429 52.48 66.58 -97.06
C ALA A 429 52.28 65.16 -96.48
N ILE A 430 52.73 64.12 -97.18
CA ILE A 430 52.74 62.74 -96.65
C ILE A 430 53.61 62.64 -95.40
N LEU A 431 54.83 63.18 -95.41
CA LEU A 431 55.73 63.12 -94.26
C LEU A 431 55.11 63.76 -93.00
N LEU A 432 54.50 64.95 -93.15
CA LEU A 432 53.88 65.67 -92.05
C LEU A 432 52.65 64.90 -91.51
N LEU A 433 51.85 64.31 -92.40
CA LEU A 433 50.71 63.46 -92.03
C LEU A 433 51.17 62.19 -91.29
N ILE A 434 52.27 61.55 -91.71
CA ILE A 434 52.87 60.40 -91.00
C ILE A 434 53.34 60.81 -89.59
N VAL A 435 53.98 61.97 -89.43
CA VAL A 435 54.40 62.49 -88.12
C VAL A 435 53.19 62.77 -87.21
N MET A 436 52.12 63.37 -87.74
CA MET A 436 50.88 63.56 -86.98
C MET A 436 50.21 62.24 -86.61
N ALA A 437 50.16 61.27 -87.52
CA ALA A 437 49.59 59.94 -87.26
C ALA A 437 50.41 59.18 -86.20
N ALA A 438 51.74 59.23 -86.25
CA ALA A 438 52.62 58.64 -85.25
C ALA A 438 52.48 59.33 -83.87
N GLY A 439 52.38 60.67 -83.84
CA GLY A 439 52.13 61.44 -82.62
C GLY A 439 50.76 61.15 -82.00
N PHE A 440 49.72 61.05 -82.84
CA PHE A 440 48.37 60.68 -82.43
C PHE A 440 48.33 59.24 -81.88
N TRP A 441 48.97 58.29 -82.57
CA TRP A 441 49.08 56.89 -82.11
C TRP A 441 49.86 56.77 -80.79
N TRP A 442 50.95 57.52 -80.63
CA TRP A 442 51.69 57.59 -79.37
C TRP A 442 50.84 58.18 -78.23
N LEU A 443 50.11 59.26 -78.50
CA LEU A 443 49.21 59.89 -77.52
C LEU A 443 48.06 58.95 -77.14
N GLN A 444 47.42 58.30 -78.11
CA GLN A 444 46.34 57.35 -77.86
C GLN A 444 46.85 56.17 -77.01
N ARG A 445 48.00 55.59 -77.37
CA ARG A 445 48.64 54.51 -76.59
C ARG A 445 49.06 54.96 -75.19
N ARG A 446 49.38 56.25 -75.00
CA ARG A 446 49.65 56.84 -73.68
C ARG A 446 48.38 57.03 -72.85
N VAL A 447 47.26 57.40 -73.47
CA VAL A 447 45.94 57.45 -72.82
C VAL A 447 45.49 56.05 -72.41
N GLU A 448 45.62 55.06 -73.30
CA GLU A 448 45.30 53.65 -73.02
C GLU A 448 46.02 53.16 -71.75
N HIS A 449 47.36 53.30 -71.66
CA HIS A 449 48.11 52.92 -70.45
C HIS A 449 47.71 53.70 -69.19
N LEU A 450 47.37 54.99 -69.28
CA LEU A 450 46.88 55.75 -68.13
C LEU A 450 45.48 55.28 -67.68
N THR A 451 44.61 54.86 -68.61
CA THR A 451 43.32 54.24 -68.26
C THR A 451 43.50 52.85 -67.65
N GLU A 452 44.51 52.06 -68.09
CA GLU A 452 44.85 50.79 -67.45
C GLU A 452 45.37 50.99 -66.01
N GLU A 453 46.25 51.97 -65.77
CA GLU A 453 46.76 52.27 -64.43
C GLU A 453 45.66 52.76 -63.48
N LEU A 454 44.75 53.63 -63.96
CA LEU A 454 43.59 54.08 -63.20
C LEU A 454 42.62 52.95 -62.91
N ALA A 455 42.28 52.12 -63.90
CA ALA A 455 41.41 50.96 -63.72
C ALA A 455 41.99 49.96 -62.70
N ARG A 456 43.29 49.67 -62.76
CA ARG A 456 43.98 48.80 -61.78
C ARG A 456 43.96 49.40 -60.37
N ARG A 457 44.22 50.70 -60.21
CA ARG A 457 44.14 51.38 -58.90
C ARG A 457 42.71 51.40 -58.34
N GLN A 458 41.72 51.65 -59.19
CA GLN A 458 40.32 51.61 -58.80
C GLN A 458 39.91 50.20 -58.37
N GLN A 459 40.27 49.17 -59.15
CA GLN A 459 40.03 47.77 -58.79
C GLN A 459 40.68 47.37 -57.46
N SER A 460 41.91 47.82 -57.17
CA SER A 460 42.54 47.58 -55.86
C SER A 460 41.84 48.29 -54.70
N ASN A 461 41.30 49.49 -54.94
CA ASN A 461 40.49 50.20 -53.94
C ASN A 461 39.14 49.50 -53.72
N ASP A 462 38.50 49.01 -54.78
CA ASP A 462 37.24 48.25 -54.69
C ASP A 462 37.43 46.94 -53.90
N THR A 463 38.57 46.24 -54.06
CA THR A 463 38.89 45.07 -53.21
C THR A 463 39.09 45.44 -51.75
N LEU A 464 39.78 46.54 -51.44
CA LEU A 464 39.95 47.03 -50.06
C LEU A 464 38.62 47.48 -49.43
N VAL A 465 37.73 48.09 -50.22
CA VAL A 465 36.36 48.46 -49.78
C VAL A 465 35.49 47.22 -49.56
N GLN A 466 35.68 46.13 -50.31
CA GLN A 466 35.01 44.86 -50.05
C GLN A 466 35.55 44.18 -48.77
N GLU A 467 36.87 44.11 -48.60
CA GLU A 467 37.51 43.51 -47.43
C GLU A 467 37.11 44.22 -46.13
N THR A 468 37.23 45.56 -46.09
CA THR A 468 36.80 46.38 -44.94
C THR A 468 35.30 46.23 -44.65
N ARG A 469 34.44 46.08 -45.67
CA ARG A 469 33.01 45.77 -45.47
C ARG A 469 32.80 44.39 -44.84
N VAL A 470 33.53 43.35 -45.29
CA VAL A 470 33.46 42.01 -44.67
C VAL A 470 33.94 42.04 -43.22
N LEU A 471 35.09 42.69 -42.95
CA LEU A 471 35.60 42.86 -41.59
C LEU A 471 34.61 43.62 -40.69
N SER A 472 33.94 44.66 -41.21
CA SER A 472 32.92 45.41 -40.47
C SER A 472 31.68 44.58 -40.14
N ARG A 473 31.25 43.67 -41.03
CA ARG A 473 30.15 42.73 -40.76
C ARG A 473 30.55 41.70 -39.71
N ASN A 474 31.71 41.06 -39.86
CA ASN A 474 32.23 40.10 -38.89
C ASN A 474 32.36 40.73 -37.49
N ALA A 475 32.79 41.99 -37.40
CA ALA A 475 32.84 42.74 -36.15
C ALA A 475 31.44 43.03 -35.57
N GLN A 476 30.46 43.43 -36.40
CA GLN A 476 29.07 43.62 -35.96
C GLN A 476 28.42 42.32 -35.48
N ASP A 477 28.66 41.20 -36.16
CA ASP A 477 28.09 39.92 -35.81
C ASP A 477 28.73 39.33 -34.54
N ALA A 478 30.04 39.50 -34.35
CA ALA A 478 30.72 39.19 -33.09
C ALA A 478 30.19 40.05 -31.91
N VAL A 479 29.88 41.33 -32.14
CA VAL A 479 29.25 42.17 -31.10
C VAL A 479 27.83 41.68 -30.74
N LYS A 480 27.02 41.27 -31.72
CA LYS A 480 25.70 40.65 -31.46
C LYS A 480 25.83 39.35 -30.67
N GLU A 481 26.80 38.50 -31.01
CA GLU A 481 27.05 37.24 -30.30
C GLU A 481 27.49 37.49 -28.85
N LEU A 482 28.35 38.49 -28.62
CA LEU A 482 28.73 38.91 -27.27
C LEU A 482 27.55 39.50 -26.48
N GLN A 483 26.68 40.29 -27.12
CA GLN A 483 25.46 40.80 -26.48
C GLN A 483 24.48 39.66 -26.11
N ALA A 484 24.30 38.67 -26.99
CA ALA A 484 23.48 37.49 -26.69
C ALA A 484 24.07 36.65 -25.54
N LYS A 485 25.40 36.50 -25.50
CA LYS A 485 26.11 35.83 -24.40
C LYS A 485 26.03 36.59 -23.08
N LEU A 486 26.05 37.92 -23.11
CA LEU A 486 25.84 38.76 -21.92
C LEU A 486 24.41 38.61 -21.38
N GLY A 487 23.38 38.68 -22.25
CA GLY A 487 21.99 38.44 -21.86
C GLY A 487 21.81 37.07 -21.20
N ALA A 488 22.31 36.00 -21.84
CA ALA A 488 22.24 34.65 -21.29
C ALA A 488 23.05 34.43 -19.99
N LEU A 489 24.01 35.32 -19.67
CA LEU A 489 24.70 35.34 -18.39
C LEU A 489 23.90 36.12 -17.33
N ASP A 490 23.33 37.28 -17.68
CA ASP A 490 22.47 38.06 -16.79
C ASP A 490 21.20 37.27 -16.41
N ASP A 491 20.55 36.59 -17.36
CA ASP A 491 19.42 35.67 -17.13
C ASP A 491 19.79 34.59 -16.09
N ARG A 492 21.01 34.02 -16.21
CA ARG A 492 21.50 32.97 -15.31
C ARG A 492 21.92 33.50 -13.94
N VAL A 493 22.35 34.76 -13.87
CA VAL A 493 22.59 35.49 -12.61
C VAL A 493 21.27 35.85 -11.92
N GLY A 494 20.21 36.16 -12.68
CA GLY A 494 18.85 36.26 -12.17
C GLY A 494 18.38 34.93 -11.58
N GLU A 495 18.40 33.87 -12.40
CA GLU A 495 17.95 32.53 -12.00
C GLU A 495 18.68 31.99 -10.75
N THR A 496 19.95 32.34 -10.55
CA THR A 496 20.70 31.96 -9.34
C THR A 496 20.37 32.80 -8.11
N ARG A 497 20.02 34.09 -8.26
CA ARG A 497 19.49 34.92 -7.16
C ARG A 497 18.10 34.45 -6.73
N ASP A 498 17.23 34.15 -7.68
CA ASP A 498 15.87 33.68 -7.41
C ASP A 498 15.91 32.32 -6.67
N LYS A 499 16.81 31.43 -7.06
CA LYS A 499 17.09 30.18 -6.34
C LYS A 499 17.62 30.41 -4.92
N GLN A 500 18.46 31.43 -4.68
CA GLN A 500 18.93 31.79 -3.34
C GLN A 500 17.78 32.30 -2.45
N ALA A 501 16.97 33.23 -2.96
CA ALA A 501 15.82 33.78 -2.23
C ALA A 501 14.77 32.70 -1.90
N ALA A 502 14.46 31.81 -2.85
CA ALA A 502 13.56 30.69 -2.63
C ALA A 502 14.09 29.70 -1.58
N LEU A 503 15.40 29.43 -1.58
CA LEU A 503 16.03 28.56 -0.58
C LEU A 503 15.94 29.17 0.83
N GLU A 504 16.19 30.47 0.97
CA GLU A 504 16.12 31.17 2.26
C GLU A 504 14.68 31.24 2.80
N GLN A 505 13.68 31.45 1.94
CA GLN A 505 12.28 31.34 2.33
C GLN A 505 11.95 29.92 2.84
N VAL A 506 12.35 28.88 2.11
CA VAL A 506 12.13 27.48 2.52
C VAL A 506 12.81 27.17 3.86
N TYR A 507 13.98 27.75 4.16
CA TYR A 507 14.60 27.61 5.48
C TYR A 507 13.80 28.29 6.60
N GLN A 508 13.26 29.49 6.36
CA GLN A 508 12.43 30.19 7.35
C GLN A 508 11.11 29.44 7.60
N ASP A 509 10.43 29.01 6.53
CA ASP A 509 9.19 28.23 6.60
C ASP A 509 9.43 26.87 7.30
N LEU A 510 10.56 26.19 7.04
CA LEU A 510 10.89 24.91 7.69
C LEU A 510 11.19 25.07 9.19
N MET A 511 11.92 26.11 9.60
CA MET A 511 12.19 26.38 11.02
C MET A 511 10.90 26.71 11.77
N ARG A 512 10.05 27.56 11.18
CA ARG A 512 8.75 27.91 11.76
C ARG A 512 7.83 26.70 11.91
N ASN A 513 7.69 25.90 10.86
CA ASN A 513 6.89 24.66 10.90
C ASN A 513 7.43 23.67 11.94
N ARG A 514 8.76 23.57 12.13
CA ARG A 514 9.36 22.74 13.18
C ARG A 514 8.99 23.24 14.58
N ASP A 515 9.04 24.54 14.82
CA ASP A 515 8.72 25.13 16.11
C ASP A 515 7.23 24.96 16.47
N ASP A 516 6.34 25.24 15.51
CA ASP A 516 4.91 24.97 15.62
C ASP A 516 4.63 23.47 15.88
N TRP A 517 5.42 22.56 15.28
CA TRP A 517 5.33 21.11 15.51
C TRP A 517 5.84 20.68 16.88
N GLU A 518 6.97 21.20 17.37
CA GLU A 518 7.48 20.92 18.73
C GLU A 518 6.46 21.35 19.80
N ILE A 519 5.81 22.51 19.63
CA ILE A 519 4.73 22.98 20.51
C ILE A 519 3.47 22.10 20.38
N ALA A 520 3.10 21.69 19.16
CA ALA A 520 1.92 20.84 18.93
C ALA A 520 2.07 19.42 19.52
N GLU A 521 3.25 18.80 19.43
CA GLU A 521 3.52 17.50 20.04
C GLU A 521 3.42 17.60 21.57
N ILE A 522 3.98 18.65 22.17
CA ILE A 522 3.90 18.89 23.62
C ILE A 522 2.46 19.17 24.05
N GLN A 523 1.67 19.89 23.24
CA GLN A 523 0.23 20.06 23.47
C GLN A 523 -0.52 18.73 23.48
N GLN A 524 -0.21 17.83 22.54
CA GLN A 524 -0.82 16.50 22.47
C GLN A 524 -0.42 15.64 23.68
N LEU A 525 0.86 15.63 24.07
CA LEU A 525 1.35 14.92 25.25
C LEU A 525 0.65 15.39 26.54
N LEU A 526 0.62 16.70 26.79
CA LEU A 526 -0.01 17.27 27.99
C LEU A 526 -1.54 17.09 27.99
N THR A 527 -2.20 17.20 26.84
CA THR A 527 -3.65 17.00 26.73
C THR A 527 -4.03 15.54 26.96
N ASN A 528 -3.32 14.61 26.32
CA ASN A 528 -3.54 13.17 26.50
C ASN A 528 -3.26 12.74 27.94
N ALA A 529 -2.21 13.27 28.57
CA ALA A 529 -1.90 12.98 29.96
C ALA A 529 -2.95 13.54 30.93
N GLY A 530 -3.47 14.74 30.68
CA GLY A 530 -4.59 15.30 31.43
C GLY A 530 -5.88 14.48 31.29
N GLN A 531 -6.20 14.03 30.08
CA GLN A 531 -7.34 13.13 29.84
C GLN A 531 -7.16 11.77 30.51
N GLN A 532 -5.99 11.13 30.39
CA GLN A 532 -5.70 9.86 31.04
C GLN A 532 -5.77 9.97 32.57
N LEU A 533 -5.30 11.07 33.15
CA LEU A 533 -5.43 11.34 34.59
C LEU A 533 -6.89 11.48 35.04
N GLN A 534 -7.75 12.09 34.22
CA GLN A 534 -9.19 12.21 34.48
C GLN A 534 -9.96 10.89 34.28
N LEU A 535 -9.60 10.09 33.26
CA LEU A 535 -10.32 8.87 32.87
C LEU A 535 -9.88 7.62 33.66
N THR A 536 -8.60 7.54 34.04
CA THR A 536 -8.01 6.33 34.66
C THR A 536 -7.41 6.57 36.05
N GLY A 537 -7.29 7.83 36.49
CA GLY A 537 -6.61 8.18 37.74
C GLY A 537 -5.11 7.86 37.76
N ASN A 538 -4.49 7.52 36.62
CA ASN A 538 -3.12 7.02 36.58
C ASN A 538 -2.08 8.15 36.70
N VAL A 539 -1.76 8.50 37.94
CA VAL A 539 -0.75 9.52 38.30
C VAL A 539 0.64 9.19 37.72
N GLN A 540 1.01 7.91 37.54
CA GLN A 540 2.32 7.53 37.01
C GLN A 540 2.43 7.80 35.50
N VAL A 541 1.39 7.50 34.72
CA VAL A 541 1.35 7.85 33.27
C VAL A 541 1.33 9.38 33.10
N ALA A 542 0.57 10.08 33.93
CA ALA A 542 0.54 11.54 33.97
C ALA A 542 1.91 12.17 34.29
N LEU A 543 2.60 11.63 35.29
CA LEU A 543 3.94 12.06 35.71
C LEU A 543 4.99 11.79 34.62
N ALA A 544 4.97 10.60 34.01
CA ALA A 544 5.89 10.24 32.92
C ALA A 544 5.73 11.15 31.69
N ALA A 545 4.49 11.53 31.35
CA ALA A 545 4.22 12.46 30.26
C ALA A 545 4.64 13.90 30.58
N LEU A 546 4.48 14.38 31.81
CA LEU A 546 5.02 15.67 32.24
C LEU A 546 6.57 15.68 32.19
N GLN A 547 7.21 14.59 32.61
CA GLN A 547 8.67 14.44 32.55
C GLN A 547 9.18 14.38 31.11
N SER A 548 8.47 13.71 30.19
CA SER A 548 8.84 13.69 28.77
C SER A 548 8.65 15.05 28.09
N ALA A 549 7.65 15.84 28.51
CA ALA A 549 7.47 17.22 28.05
C ALA A 549 8.61 18.13 28.52
N ASP A 550 9.02 18.11 29.80
CA ASP A 550 10.18 18.90 30.25
C ASP A 550 11.49 18.45 29.57
N ALA A 551 11.71 17.14 29.39
CA ALA A 551 12.87 16.59 28.69
C ALA A 551 12.86 16.83 27.16
N ARG A 552 11.75 17.31 26.58
CA ARG A 552 11.70 17.85 25.22
C ARG A 552 12.05 19.34 25.22
N LEU A 553 11.37 20.14 26.04
CA LEU A 553 11.63 21.59 26.16
C LEU A 553 13.08 21.90 26.56
N ALA A 554 13.70 21.07 27.41
CA ALA A 554 15.09 21.20 27.85
C ALA A 554 16.13 20.92 26.75
N ARG A 555 15.74 20.33 25.61
CA ARG A 555 16.64 20.09 24.47
C ARG A 555 16.64 21.23 23.45
N SER A 556 15.57 22.02 23.39
CA SER A 556 15.46 23.18 22.49
C SER A 556 15.92 24.49 23.16
N ASP A 557 15.96 24.52 24.50
CA ASP A 557 16.53 25.58 25.38
C ASP A 557 16.23 27.04 25.00
N LYS A 558 15.02 27.30 24.49
CA LYS A 558 14.57 28.63 24.09
C LYS A 558 14.06 29.46 25.28
N PRO A 559 14.28 30.79 25.28
CA PRO A 559 13.86 31.65 26.39
C PRO A 559 12.34 31.64 26.64
N GLU A 560 11.53 31.57 25.58
CA GLU A 560 10.06 31.53 25.60
C GLU A 560 9.50 30.33 26.38
N TYR A 561 10.15 29.16 26.29
CA TYR A 561 9.72 27.92 26.94
C TYR A 561 9.89 27.95 28.48
N ASN A 562 10.63 28.91 29.04
CA ASN A 562 10.86 29.01 30.48
C ASN A 562 9.60 29.30 31.32
N LEU A 563 8.53 29.84 30.73
CA LEU A 563 7.22 29.94 31.41
C LEU A 563 6.55 28.57 31.52
N LEU A 564 6.53 27.80 30.43
CA LEU A 564 5.92 26.48 30.35
C LEU A 564 6.67 25.46 31.22
N ARG A 565 8.00 25.42 31.16
CA ARG A 565 8.83 24.53 32.02
C ARG A 565 8.57 24.76 33.52
N ARG A 566 8.43 26.02 33.95
CA ARG A 566 8.09 26.37 35.35
C ARG A 566 6.65 25.98 35.75
N ALA A 567 5.73 25.76 34.81
CA ALA A 567 4.41 25.20 35.11
C ALA A 567 4.49 23.67 35.23
N ILE A 568 5.13 23.00 34.27
CA ILE A 568 5.34 21.56 34.25
C ILE A 568 6.07 21.08 35.51
N ALA A 569 7.13 21.77 35.93
CA ALA A 569 7.86 21.44 37.17
C ALA A 569 6.98 21.48 38.44
N ARG A 570 5.98 22.38 38.50
CA ARG A 570 5.04 22.47 39.63
C ARG A 570 3.99 21.35 39.61
N ASP A 571 3.50 20.96 38.43
CA ASP A 571 2.60 19.82 38.30
C ASP A 571 3.32 18.48 38.59
N ILE A 572 4.57 18.32 38.16
CA ILE A 572 5.45 17.19 38.54
C ILE A 572 5.59 17.11 40.07
N ALA A 573 5.85 18.24 40.74
CA ALA A 573 5.98 18.27 42.19
C ALA A 573 4.67 17.90 42.91
N ARG A 574 3.52 18.40 42.43
CA ARG A 574 2.20 18.03 42.97
C ARG A 574 1.88 16.54 42.79
N MET A 575 2.23 15.94 41.65
CA MET A 575 1.99 14.51 41.41
C MET A 575 2.87 13.60 42.26
N LYS A 576 4.13 13.99 42.50
CA LYS A 576 5.03 13.26 43.41
C LYS A 576 4.65 13.36 44.90
N ALA A 577 3.77 14.28 45.27
CA ALA A 577 3.27 14.44 46.64
C ALA A 577 2.06 13.55 46.98
N VAL A 578 1.54 12.79 46.01
CA VAL A 578 0.45 11.83 46.24
C VAL A 578 1.02 10.55 46.90
N PRO A 579 0.50 10.10 48.06
CA PRO A 579 0.89 8.81 48.63
C PRO A 579 0.47 7.66 47.71
N ASP A 580 1.39 6.74 47.40
CA ASP A 580 1.03 5.55 46.61
C ASP A 580 0.21 4.59 47.49
N THR A 581 -0.99 4.25 47.03
CA THR A 581 -1.95 3.45 47.78
C THR A 581 -1.46 2.01 47.91
N ASP A 582 -1.64 1.37 49.07
CA ASP A 582 -1.27 -0.04 49.30
C ASP A 582 -2.23 -1.03 48.60
N LEU A 583 -2.19 -1.01 47.28
CA LEU A 583 -2.90 -1.92 46.39
C LEU A 583 -2.39 -3.36 46.55
N THR A 584 -1.10 -3.54 46.87
CA THR A 584 -0.48 -4.85 47.07
C THR A 584 -1.02 -5.53 48.32
N GLY A 585 -1.03 -4.86 49.47
CA GLY A 585 -1.63 -5.38 50.71
C GLY A 585 -3.15 -5.54 50.62
N ALA A 586 -3.84 -4.72 49.82
CA ALA A 586 -5.25 -4.95 49.50
C ALA A 586 -5.46 -6.20 48.62
N ALA A 587 -4.62 -6.43 47.60
CA ALA A 587 -4.70 -7.61 46.73
C ALA A 587 -4.39 -8.92 47.50
N ILE A 588 -3.39 -8.91 48.38
CA ILE A 588 -3.05 -10.07 49.24
C ILE A 588 -4.25 -10.47 50.13
N LYS A 589 -4.99 -9.50 50.69
CA LYS A 589 -6.21 -9.75 51.47
C LYS A 589 -7.34 -10.37 50.63
N LEU A 590 -7.42 -10.02 49.33
CA LEU A 590 -8.38 -10.64 48.40
C LEU A 590 -7.96 -12.08 48.06
N ASP A 591 -6.69 -12.34 47.79
CA ASP A 591 -6.18 -13.69 47.49
C ASP A 591 -6.36 -14.65 48.67
N GLU A 592 -6.05 -14.21 49.89
CA GLU A 592 -6.34 -14.97 51.11
C GLU A 592 -7.84 -15.24 51.28
N SER A 593 -8.68 -14.25 50.97
CA SER A 593 -10.14 -14.42 50.97
C SER A 593 -10.63 -15.43 49.93
N ILE A 594 -10.04 -15.44 48.72
CA ILE A 594 -10.38 -16.36 47.63
C ILE A 594 -10.05 -17.80 48.03
N ASN A 595 -8.85 -18.03 48.58
CA ASN A 595 -8.40 -19.36 49.01
C ASN A 595 -9.27 -19.97 50.12
N GLN A 596 -9.86 -19.13 50.99
CA GLN A 596 -10.69 -19.62 52.09
C GLN A 596 -12.12 -20.04 51.68
N ILE A 597 -12.64 -19.62 50.51
CA ILE A 597 -14.06 -19.81 50.09
C ILE A 597 -14.50 -21.28 50.13
N ASP A 598 -13.66 -22.21 49.69
CA ASP A 598 -14.03 -23.63 49.63
C ASP A 598 -14.20 -24.26 51.03
N SER A 599 -13.55 -23.68 52.05
CA SER A 599 -13.63 -24.14 53.44
C SER A 599 -14.83 -23.60 54.23
N LEU A 600 -15.62 -22.70 53.63
CA LEU A 600 -16.73 -22.02 54.30
C LEU A 600 -17.98 -22.93 54.38
N PRO A 601 -18.65 -23.02 55.55
CA PRO A 601 -19.91 -23.75 55.68
C PRO A 601 -21.05 -23.01 54.97
N LEU A 602 -21.86 -23.77 54.22
CA LEU A 602 -23.12 -23.30 53.63
C LEU A 602 -24.25 -23.46 54.65
N ILE A 603 -25.30 -22.63 54.54
CA ILE A 603 -26.45 -22.69 55.46
C ILE A 603 -27.23 -24.02 55.34
N SER A 604 -27.21 -24.63 54.15
CA SER A 604 -28.05 -25.77 53.76
C SER A 604 -27.34 -27.13 53.65
N SER A 605 -26.08 -27.27 54.07
CA SER A 605 -25.36 -28.55 53.93
C SER A 605 -25.85 -29.59 54.95
N GLU A 606 -26.67 -30.54 54.50
CA GLU A 606 -26.94 -31.77 55.24
C GLU A 606 -25.65 -32.56 55.51
N ARG A 607 -25.66 -33.39 56.56
CA ARG A 607 -24.49 -34.18 56.96
C ARG A 607 -24.16 -35.24 55.92
N MET A 608 -23.10 -35.01 55.15
CA MET A 608 -22.37 -36.07 54.47
C MET A 608 -21.93 -37.12 55.51
N ILE A 609 -22.49 -38.34 55.42
CA ILE A 609 -22.11 -39.46 56.29
C ILE A 609 -20.80 -40.04 55.74
N ASP A 610 -19.69 -39.78 56.44
CA ASP A 610 -18.33 -40.20 56.01
C ASP A 610 -18.16 -41.72 56.12
N ARG A 611 -18.47 -42.43 55.02
CA ARG A 611 -18.49 -43.89 54.94
C ARG A 611 -17.09 -44.46 54.68
N ARG A 612 -16.22 -44.41 55.70
CA ARG A 612 -14.89 -45.04 55.64
C ARG A 612 -14.90 -46.48 56.14
N THR A 613 -14.33 -47.37 55.34
CA THR A 613 -14.03 -48.76 55.68
C THR A 613 -12.73 -48.86 56.46
N GLY A 614 -12.69 -49.62 57.55
CA GLY A 614 -11.44 -49.93 58.30
C GLY A 614 -11.66 -50.56 59.67
N ASP A 615 -11.45 -51.88 59.73
CA ASP A 615 -10.91 -52.67 60.86
C ASP A 615 -11.50 -52.53 62.28
N GLY A 616 -12.51 -53.37 62.56
CA GLY A 616 -12.37 -54.51 63.49
C GLY A 616 -12.03 -54.30 64.98
N ALA A 617 -13.04 -54.43 65.85
CA ALA A 617 -12.91 -55.07 67.18
C ALA A 617 -14.26 -55.58 67.73
N SER A 618 -14.24 -56.78 68.34
CA SER A 618 -15.10 -57.30 69.42
C SER A 618 -16.64 -57.17 69.40
N ALA A 619 -17.32 -58.32 69.42
CA ALA A 619 -18.71 -58.45 69.88
C ALA A 619 -18.82 -58.44 71.43
N PRO A 620 -20.04 -58.50 72.01
CA PRO A 620 -20.56 -59.84 72.35
C PRO A 620 -22.11 -60.03 72.35
N ALA A 621 -22.49 -61.31 72.37
CA ALA A 621 -23.73 -61.90 72.92
C ALA A 621 -25.10 -61.70 72.21
N ALA A 622 -25.85 -62.80 72.17
CA ALA A 622 -27.28 -62.89 71.85
C ALA A 622 -28.07 -63.30 73.14
N PRO A 623 -29.40 -63.54 73.11
CA PRO A 623 -29.89 -64.84 72.59
C PRO A 623 -31.20 -64.78 71.77
N ALA A 624 -31.51 -65.93 71.17
CA ALA A 624 -32.60 -66.20 70.23
C ALA A 624 -34.03 -66.19 70.80
N SER A 625 -35.01 -66.06 69.90
CA SER A 625 -36.22 -66.90 69.92
C SER A 625 -36.87 -67.02 68.53
N ALA A 626 -37.15 -68.26 68.13
CA ALA A 626 -38.09 -68.69 67.09
C ALA A 626 -38.97 -69.81 67.72
N PRO A 627 -40.07 -70.32 67.12
CA PRO A 627 -40.43 -70.26 65.69
C PRO A 627 -41.95 -70.10 65.42
N GLU A 628 -42.37 -70.63 64.27
CA GLU A 628 -43.74 -71.10 63.92
C GLU A 628 -44.72 -70.08 63.30
N ALA A 629 -45.80 -70.61 62.71
CA ALA A 629 -46.31 -70.14 61.43
C ALA A 629 -47.85 -70.24 61.25
N ALA A 630 -48.29 -69.98 60.02
CA ALA A 630 -49.66 -70.03 59.49
C ALA A 630 -50.55 -68.79 59.72
N ALA A 631 -51.50 -68.64 58.80
CA ALA A 631 -52.38 -67.50 58.57
C ALA A 631 -53.86 -67.91 58.88
N PRO A 632 -54.92 -67.07 58.73
CA PRO A 632 -54.92 -65.75 58.08
C PRO A 632 -55.75 -64.61 58.72
N ALA A 633 -55.47 -63.40 58.23
CA ALA A 633 -56.38 -62.26 58.01
C ALA A 633 -57.47 -61.91 59.05
N SER A 634 -57.27 -60.79 59.75
CA SER A 634 -58.32 -59.77 59.87
C SER A 634 -57.73 -58.38 59.56
N SER A 635 -58.27 -57.70 58.54
CA SER A 635 -57.59 -56.61 57.83
C SER A 635 -57.68 -55.22 58.47
N ARG A 636 -58.25 -55.09 59.67
CA ARG A 636 -58.44 -53.78 60.34
C ARG A 636 -57.29 -53.34 61.26
N ASN A 637 -56.60 -54.27 61.92
CA ASN A 637 -55.60 -53.90 62.95
C ASN A 637 -54.21 -53.59 62.39
N TYR A 638 -53.92 -53.92 61.12
CA TYR A 638 -52.64 -53.60 60.49
C TYR A 638 -52.53 -52.13 60.12
N ALA A 639 -53.63 -51.52 59.66
CA ALA A 639 -53.67 -50.11 59.25
C ALA A 639 -53.40 -49.15 60.41
N VAL A 640 -53.94 -49.42 61.60
CA VAL A 640 -53.74 -48.57 62.80
C VAL A 640 -52.28 -48.63 63.26
N ARG A 641 -51.71 -49.84 63.41
CA ARG A 641 -50.31 -50.00 63.85
C ARG A 641 -49.28 -49.43 62.86
N LEU A 642 -49.59 -49.47 61.56
CA LEU A 642 -48.74 -48.83 60.55
C LEU A 642 -48.85 -47.30 60.63
N TRP A 643 -50.04 -46.75 60.89
CA TRP A 643 -50.24 -45.31 61.12
C TRP A 643 -49.54 -44.81 62.38
N ASP A 644 -49.64 -45.54 63.50
CA ASP A 644 -48.99 -45.15 64.76
C ASP A 644 -47.46 -45.13 64.61
N TYR A 645 -46.87 -46.15 63.97
CA TYR A 645 -45.43 -46.21 63.72
C TYR A 645 -44.94 -45.09 62.80
N VAL A 646 -45.70 -44.80 61.71
CA VAL A 646 -45.38 -43.71 60.77
C VAL A 646 -45.55 -42.33 61.42
N LEU A 647 -46.55 -42.14 62.28
CA LEU A 647 -46.74 -40.87 62.99
C LEU A 647 -45.65 -40.62 64.04
N ASP A 648 -45.20 -41.65 64.77
CA ASP A 648 -44.14 -41.48 65.77
C ASP A 648 -42.79 -41.12 65.11
N GLU A 649 -42.35 -41.84 64.08
CA GLU A 649 -41.14 -41.48 63.31
C GLU A 649 -41.26 -40.09 62.66
N LEU A 650 -42.39 -39.78 62.01
CA LEU A 650 -42.58 -38.49 61.32
C LEU A 650 -42.61 -37.31 62.31
N SER A 651 -43.13 -37.51 63.53
CA SER A 651 -43.17 -36.47 64.56
C SER A 651 -41.77 -36.02 65.01
N GLN A 652 -40.80 -36.93 65.03
CA GLN A 652 -39.43 -36.62 65.45
C GLN A 652 -38.63 -35.90 64.33
N VAL A 653 -39.05 -36.06 63.07
CA VAL A 653 -38.44 -35.35 61.91
C VAL A 653 -38.93 -33.90 61.81
N ILE A 654 -40.20 -33.61 62.14
CA ILE A 654 -40.80 -32.27 61.94
C ILE A 654 -40.47 -31.32 63.11
N ARG A 655 -39.21 -30.88 63.19
CA ARG A 655 -38.83 -29.69 64.00
C ARG A 655 -39.21 -28.40 63.27
N ILE A 656 -40.44 -27.93 63.49
CA ILE A 656 -40.90 -26.62 62.99
C ILE A 656 -39.98 -25.51 63.50
N ARG A 657 -39.34 -24.81 62.56
CA ARG A 657 -38.61 -23.56 62.80
C ARG A 657 -38.99 -22.59 61.70
N LYS A 658 -39.45 -21.38 62.05
CA LYS A 658 -39.59 -20.32 61.05
C LYS A 658 -38.21 -20.00 60.46
N VAL A 659 -38.16 -19.94 59.14
CA VAL A 659 -37.02 -19.51 58.33
C VAL A 659 -37.61 -18.59 57.27
N ASP A 660 -37.40 -17.29 57.39
CA ASP A 660 -38.22 -16.27 56.72
C ASP A 660 -37.80 -15.94 55.27
N ASP A 661 -37.10 -16.86 54.57
CA ASP A 661 -36.78 -16.72 53.13
C ASP A 661 -36.81 -18.08 52.41
N ALA A 662 -37.93 -18.38 51.74
CA ALA A 662 -38.14 -19.64 51.01
C ALA A 662 -37.13 -19.84 49.85
N ASN A 663 -36.51 -18.75 49.36
CA ASN A 663 -35.54 -18.79 48.27
C ASN A 663 -34.17 -19.37 48.67
N ALA A 664 -33.94 -19.64 49.96
CA ALA A 664 -32.74 -20.32 50.45
C ALA A 664 -32.86 -21.85 50.49
N LEU A 665 -34.06 -22.41 50.27
CA LEU A 665 -34.39 -23.82 50.53
C LEU A 665 -34.41 -24.73 49.28
N LEU A 666 -34.02 -24.21 48.11
CA LEU A 666 -33.98 -24.96 46.84
C LEU A 666 -32.57 -25.01 46.23
N LEU A 667 -31.58 -25.43 47.04
CA LEU A 667 -30.24 -25.78 46.57
C LEU A 667 -30.07 -27.30 46.65
N SER A 668 -30.25 -27.99 45.52
CA SER A 668 -29.82 -29.39 45.37
C SER A 668 -28.28 -29.49 45.46
N GLY A 669 -27.75 -30.68 45.76
CA GLY A 669 -26.35 -30.89 46.16
C GLY A 669 -25.30 -30.24 45.25
N ASP A 670 -25.50 -30.23 43.93
CA ASP A 670 -24.58 -29.61 42.97
C ASP A 670 -24.49 -28.08 43.08
N GLN A 671 -25.57 -27.40 43.47
CA GLN A 671 -25.66 -25.94 43.44
C GLN A 671 -24.75 -25.25 44.47
N GLY A 672 -24.31 -25.98 45.50
CA GLY A 672 -23.31 -25.51 46.46
C GLY A 672 -21.93 -25.26 45.85
N TRP A 673 -21.60 -25.91 44.72
CA TRP A 673 -20.35 -25.67 44.00
C TRP A 673 -20.42 -24.38 43.16
N PHE A 674 -21.47 -24.24 42.33
CA PHE A 674 -21.69 -23.06 41.49
C PHE A 674 -21.72 -21.75 42.28
N LEU A 675 -22.29 -21.77 43.49
CA LEU A 675 -22.30 -20.63 44.40
C LEU A 675 -20.87 -20.21 44.83
N ARG A 676 -20.02 -21.16 45.22
CA ARG A 676 -18.62 -20.88 45.60
C ARG A 676 -17.85 -20.31 44.42
N GLU A 677 -18.03 -20.91 43.24
CA GLU A 677 -17.33 -20.49 42.03
C GLU A 677 -17.80 -19.10 41.56
N ASN A 678 -19.07 -18.74 41.72
CA ASN A 678 -19.54 -17.38 41.43
C ASN A 678 -18.99 -16.34 42.43
N VAL A 679 -18.85 -16.68 43.72
CA VAL A 679 -18.19 -15.80 44.71
C VAL A 679 -16.69 -15.64 44.41
N LYS A 680 -15.99 -16.73 44.03
CA LYS A 680 -14.59 -16.67 43.55
C LYS A 680 -14.46 -15.77 42.34
N LEU A 681 -15.31 -15.96 41.31
CA LEU A 681 -15.28 -15.18 40.07
C LEU A 681 -15.45 -13.68 40.35
N ARG A 682 -16.35 -13.29 41.26
CA ARG A 682 -16.49 -11.88 41.67
C ARG A 682 -15.28 -11.34 42.41
N LEU A 683 -14.66 -12.12 43.30
CA LEU A 683 -13.47 -11.67 44.02
C LEU A 683 -12.22 -11.63 43.13
N LEU A 684 -12.13 -12.50 42.13
CA LEU A 684 -11.14 -12.43 41.05
C LEU A 684 -11.36 -11.19 40.16
N ASN A 685 -12.61 -10.86 39.80
CA ASN A 685 -12.90 -9.63 39.05
C ASN A 685 -12.65 -8.37 39.90
N ALA A 686 -12.97 -8.40 41.20
CA ALA A 686 -12.63 -7.34 42.13
C ALA A 686 -11.11 -7.15 42.26
N ARG A 687 -10.32 -8.24 42.30
CA ARG A 687 -8.85 -8.18 42.25
C ARG A 687 -8.35 -7.59 40.94
N LEU A 688 -8.90 -7.99 39.80
CA LEU A 688 -8.56 -7.41 38.49
C LEU A 688 -8.90 -5.92 38.41
N ALA A 689 -10.06 -5.52 38.95
CA ALA A 689 -10.48 -4.12 39.04
C ALA A 689 -9.56 -3.30 39.96
N LEU A 690 -9.15 -3.84 41.11
CA LEU A 690 -8.19 -3.21 42.03
C LEU A 690 -6.83 -3.00 41.35
N LEU A 691 -6.30 -4.02 40.66
CA LEU A 691 -5.02 -3.96 39.96
C LEU A 691 -5.06 -3.01 38.73
N SER A 692 -6.20 -2.91 38.06
CA SER A 692 -6.45 -1.92 36.99
C SER A 692 -6.91 -0.55 37.50
N ARG A 693 -6.89 -0.33 38.83
CA ARG A 693 -7.30 0.92 39.53
C ARG A 693 -8.75 1.37 39.23
N ASN A 694 -9.62 0.44 38.84
CA ASN A 694 -11.04 0.64 38.54
C ASN A 694 -11.91 0.51 39.81
N GLU A 695 -11.83 1.54 40.67
CA GLU A 695 -12.55 1.63 41.95
C GLU A 695 -14.08 1.37 41.85
N PRO A 696 -14.83 1.86 40.84
CA PRO A 696 -16.26 1.57 40.70
C PRO A 696 -16.57 0.07 40.53
N VAL A 697 -15.81 -0.64 39.69
CA VAL A 697 -16.01 -2.09 39.47
C VAL A 697 -15.55 -2.88 40.70
N PHE A 698 -14.41 -2.51 41.29
CA PHE A 698 -13.91 -3.12 42.53
C PHE A 698 -14.95 -3.05 43.65
N ARG A 699 -15.53 -1.87 43.90
CA ARG A 699 -16.60 -1.68 44.90
C ARG A 699 -17.81 -2.55 44.62
N ASN A 700 -18.29 -2.57 43.38
CA ASN A 700 -19.51 -3.28 43.01
C ASN A 700 -19.37 -4.80 43.17
N ASP A 701 -18.28 -5.40 42.68
CA ASP A 701 -18.08 -6.85 42.83
C ASP A 701 -17.70 -7.26 44.25
N LEU A 702 -16.95 -6.44 44.98
CA LEU A 702 -16.67 -6.68 46.40
C LEU A 702 -17.95 -6.63 47.25
N ALA A 703 -18.85 -5.68 46.98
CA ALA A 703 -20.15 -5.60 47.64
C ALA A 703 -21.05 -6.79 47.27
N ALA A 704 -21.09 -7.19 46.00
CA ALA A 704 -21.84 -8.36 45.53
C ALA A 704 -21.32 -9.66 46.17
N ALA A 705 -19.99 -9.85 46.26
CA ALA A 705 -19.38 -10.98 46.95
C ALA A 705 -19.72 -10.99 48.46
N GLN A 706 -19.61 -9.84 49.15
CA GLN A 706 -20.00 -9.73 50.56
C GLN A 706 -21.49 -10.06 50.77
N ALA A 707 -22.38 -9.60 49.87
CA ALA A 707 -23.81 -9.90 49.93
C ALA A 707 -24.10 -11.40 49.72
N MET A 708 -23.46 -12.04 48.75
CA MET A 708 -23.59 -13.50 48.51
C MET A 708 -23.07 -14.33 49.69
N ILE A 709 -21.91 -13.96 50.25
CA ILE A 709 -21.36 -14.61 51.45
C ILE A 709 -22.34 -14.47 52.62
N THR A 710 -22.90 -13.28 52.84
CA THR A 710 -23.84 -13.00 53.94
C THR A 710 -25.19 -13.71 53.76
N ARG A 711 -25.65 -13.94 52.52
CA ARG A 711 -26.95 -14.55 52.22
C ARG A 711 -26.96 -16.08 52.26
N TYR A 712 -25.87 -16.74 51.85
CA TYR A 712 -25.88 -18.19 51.60
C TYR A 712 -24.91 -19.03 52.46
N PHE A 713 -23.96 -18.39 53.18
CA PHE A 713 -22.98 -19.07 54.04
C PHE A 713 -23.29 -18.81 55.52
N ASP A 714 -22.92 -19.74 56.41
CA ASP A 714 -23.24 -19.60 57.84
C ASP A 714 -22.39 -18.51 58.51
N THR A 715 -22.97 -17.32 58.64
CA THR A 715 -22.38 -16.14 59.28
C THR A 715 -22.11 -16.31 60.79
N ARG A 716 -22.56 -17.41 61.41
CA ARG A 716 -22.18 -17.80 62.79
C ARG A 716 -20.82 -18.50 62.84
N SER A 717 -20.30 -18.96 61.71
CA SER A 717 -18.98 -19.56 61.61
C SER A 717 -17.86 -18.51 61.71
N ARG A 718 -16.89 -18.77 62.60
CA ARG A 718 -15.68 -17.94 62.74
C ARG A 718 -14.89 -17.79 61.42
N ARG A 719 -14.96 -18.76 60.48
CA ARG A 719 -14.31 -18.65 59.16
C ARG A 719 -14.99 -17.60 58.26
N VAL A 720 -16.33 -17.63 58.20
CA VAL A 720 -17.11 -16.66 57.39
C VAL A 720 -16.92 -15.24 57.93
N GLN A 721 -16.88 -15.09 59.27
CA GLN A 721 -16.58 -13.80 59.92
C GLN A 721 -15.15 -13.31 59.65
N GLY A 722 -14.18 -14.22 59.57
CA GLY A 722 -12.79 -13.92 59.16
C GLY A 722 -12.72 -13.36 57.75
N VAL A 723 -13.27 -14.07 56.75
CA VAL A 723 -13.30 -13.62 55.35
C VAL A 723 -14.04 -12.27 55.23
N LEU A 724 -15.22 -12.11 55.82
CA LEU A 724 -15.94 -10.83 55.80
C LEU A 724 -15.17 -9.68 56.47
N THR A 725 -14.22 -9.97 57.35
CA THR A 725 -13.32 -8.96 57.95
C THR A 725 -12.17 -8.62 57.01
N LEU A 726 -11.54 -9.61 56.36
CA LEU A 726 -10.51 -9.40 55.35
C LEU A 726 -11.03 -8.57 54.16
N LEU A 727 -12.24 -8.87 53.67
CA LEU A 727 -12.86 -8.11 52.57
C LEU A 727 -13.11 -6.64 52.94
N ARG A 728 -13.53 -6.34 54.18
CA ARG A 728 -13.64 -4.94 54.68
C ARG A 728 -12.27 -4.26 54.83
N GLN A 729 -11.24 -4.99 55.25
CA GLN A 729 -9.87 -4.47 55.32
C GLN A 729 -9.21 -4.26 53.95
N ALA A 730 -9.62 -4.99 52.93
CA ALA A 730 -9.23 -4.73 51.54
C ALA A 730 -9.94 -3.47 51.02
N GLN A 731 -11.24 -3.33 51.30
CA GLN A 731 -12.02 -2.14 50.94
C GLN A 731 -11.47 -0.86 51.58
N ALA A 732 -11.12 -0.89 52.87
CA ALA A 732 -10.60 0.29 53.56
C ALA A 732 -9.24 0.78 53.01
N ASN A 733 -8.36 -0.13 52.58
CA ASN A 733 -7.03 0.21 52.05
C ASN A 733 -7.07 0.92 50.69
N ALA A 734 -8.15 0.83 49.91
CA ALA A 734 -8.21 1.32 48.53
C ALA A 734 -8.73 2.77 48.37
N VAL A 735 -9.41 3.31 49.38
CA VAL A 735 -10.50 4.29 49.17
C VAL A 735 -10.11 5.79 49.15
N THR A 736 -8.84 6.15 49.42
CA THR A 736 -8.45 7.57 49.61
C THR A 736 -7.27 8.04 48.76
N VAL A 737 -7.56 8.48 47.52
CA VAL A 737 -6.72 9.43 46.76
C VAL A 737 -7.62 10.44 46.04
N THR A 738 -7.51 11.73 46.40
CA THR A 738 -8.04 12.82 45.55
C THR A 738 -7.00 13.16 44.48
N LEU A 739 -7.36 12.97 43.21
CA LEU A 739 -6.43 13.14 42.09
C LEU A 739 -6.00 14.61 41.90
N PRO A 740 -4.70 14.91 41.77
CA PRO A 740 -4.21 16.24 41.41
C PRO A 740 -4.57 16.58 39.94
N THR A 741 -4.58 17.87 39.59
CA THR A 741 -4.95 18.34 38.24
C THR A 741 -3.79 19.04 37.53
N MET A 742 -3.64 18.84 36.21
CA MET A 742 -2.64 19.53 35.36
C MET A 742 -3.04 20.97 34.99
N GLY A 743 -3.63 21.71 35.92
CA GLY A 743 -4.24 23.02 35.64
C GLY A 743 -3.22 24.08 35.18
N GLU A 744 -2.03 24.08 35.77
CA GLU A 744 -1.01 25.10 35.48
C GLU A 744 -0.27 24.82 34.17
N SER A 745 0.11 23.57 33.87
CA SER A 745 0.79 23.22 32.62
C SER A 745 -0.07 23.51 31.39
N LEU A 746 -1.34 23.10 31.42
CA LEU A 746 -2.30 23.37 30.35
C LEU A 746 -2.68 24.86 30.26
N GLY A 747 -2.60 25.61 31.36
CA GLY A 747 -2.77 27.06 31.38
C GLY A 747 -1.60 27.79 30.70
N ALA A 748 -0.36 27.48 31.09
CA ALA A 748 0.84 28.09 30.54
C ALA A 748 1.01 27.83 29.03
N LEU A 749 0.69 26.63 28.58
CA LEU A 749 0.71 26.27 27.16
C LEU A 749 -0.28 27.10 26.32
N ARG A 750 -1.49 27.37 26.86
CA ARG A 750 -2.49 28.21 26.18
C ARG A 750 -2.10 29.68 26.12
N ALA A 751 -1.23 30.15 27.03
CA ALA A 751 -0.65 31.49 26.95
C ALA A 751 0.39 31.57 25.82
N LEU A 752 1.31 30.59 25.76
CA LEU A 752 2.37 30.50 24.74
C LEU A 752 1.83 30.45 23.29
N LYS A 753 0.61 29.96 23.09
CA LYS A 753 -0.08 29.90 21.77
C LYS A 753 -0.89 31.17 21.43
N LYS A 754 -0.86 32.20 22.27
CA LYS A 754 -1.67 33.42 22.12
C LYS A 754 -0.82 34.70 21.98
N GLU A 755 0.49 34.56 22.15
CA GLU A 755 1.51 35.53 21.74
C GLU A 755 2.00 35.17 20.32
#